data_AF-A0A534FJY0-F1
#
_entry.id   AF-A0A534FJY0-F1
#
_cell.length_a   1.000
_cell.length_b   1.000
_cell.length_c   1.000
_cell.angle_alpha   90.00
_cell.angle_beta   90.00
_cell.angle_gamma   90.00
#
_symmetry.space_group_name_H-M   'P 1'
#
loop_
_entity.id
_entity.type
_entity.pdbx_description
1 polymer ?
#
loop_
_entity_poly.entity_id
_entity_poly.type
_entity_poly.pdbx_seq_one_letter_code
_entity_poly.pdbx_strand_id
1 'polypeptide(L)'
;MSGTHTQDQMRLGLALASALLLTSWACSRQLAAPQSITESGVVSGVREGDIAVYKGIPFAAPPIGLLRWRAPQNVPHWSGVLHADKYKPQCVQNWPPLPTMPAEPISEDCLYLNVWTPAVDAKRKRPVMVFVYGGGFRAGSASTPLYWGNQLARKDGVVVVNLSYRVGPLGFLAHPELTAEAGYRASGNYGLLDVIAGLEWVHRNVSAFGGDPANVTIFGQSAGAWIINNLMISPLARGLFHAAIAESEGGAMGPAGTGEGMAFLVRAEMAGVAFARTLGARSIAELRRVPADKITASDFAGLPGIPNSNMALPIVDGYVIPDDPYTLYQAGKQAAVPLLLGYNADESAHMFTPVATATFIANVRQRYGTMADQFLAVYPANSDAEAVRSQARLWVESSFGWHMWTWARLHAQTSHNKVYFYYFVGDGNAGHGAELPYVFLYAKGFSSRAERDMAEKVSTYWTNFAKTGDPNGDDLPPWPPFQERDETAMFLGKSFAPGEVPDRPLHILMDAYMTRVRSESLQHRNSPKLSKPLKEAYDDLKDQRYADAISKLTAAEAVEGKTAYDLHLVNDMLGFAYVHTNDYADAAKAWEAETDDGFLTQADQRRRARALAALNYQLKNYEKAIEYGQRAINGSYVDDEMQRVIGQAYYLKGDWKGTIEFEDRLVNGEITRAETPTKESLLLLYSACVKLQDSECSTRTLEQLNRYYPGTWRADLRAPAIHPVGTVMT
;
A
#
# COMPACT_ATOMS: atom_id res chain seq x y z
N MET A 1 14.24 -46.57 93.76
CA MET A 1 14.44 -47.10 92.41
C MET A 1 13.26 -46.61 91.57
N SER A 2 13.17 -45.35 91.10
CA SER A 2 14.05 -44.67 90.15
C SER A 2 14.57 -45.65 89.11
N GLY A 3 14.23 -45.61 87.83
CA GLY A 3 13.68 -44.55 86.99
C GLY A 3 14.27 -44.82 85.61
N THR A 4 13.46 -45.08 84.59
CA THR A 4 13.96 -45.32 83.21
C THR A 4 12.89 -45.26 82.11
N HIS A 5 11.65 -44.85 82.38
CA HIS A 5 10.59 -44.94 81.36
C HIS A 5 10.05 -43.62 80.79
N THR A 6 10.54 -42.46 81.23
CA THR A 6 10.03 -41.17 80.77
C THR A 6 10.93 -40.39 79.82
N GLN A 7 12.16 -40.83 79.53
CA GLN A 7 13.06 -40.08 78.63
C GLN A 7 12.99 -40.49 77.15
N ASP A 8 12.66 -41.74 76.82
CA ASP A 8 12.69 -42.20 75.42
C ASP A 8 11.42 -41.87 74.62
N GLN A 9 10.25 -41.79 75.25
CA GLN A 9 9.02 -41.36 74.54
C GLN A 9 9.01 -39.85 74.26
N MET A 10 9.72 -39.05 75.07
CA MET A 10 9.81 -37.61 74.88
C MET A 10 10.80 -37.24 73.76
N ARG A 11 11.84 -38.06 73.54
CA ARG A 11 12.81 -37.88 72.45
C ARG A 11 12.26 -38.29 71.08
N LEU A 12 11.41 -39.32 71.01
CA LEU A 12 10.75 -39.72 69.75
C LEU A 12 9.66 -38.72 69.34
N GLY A 13 8.92 -38.16 70.31
CA GLY A 13 7.93 -37.11 70.07
C GLY A 13 8.53 -35.79 69.60
N LEU A 14 9.69 -35.38 70.15
CA LEU A 14 10.40 -34.18 69.67
C LEU A 14 11.05 -34.39 68.30
N ALA A 15 11.59 -35.58 67.98
CA ALA A 15 12.19 -35.85 66.67
C ALA A 15 11.14 -35.89 65.53
N LEU A 16 9.95 -36.45 65.79
CA LEU A 16 8.83 -36.41 64.83
C LEU A 16 8.19 -35.02 64.72
N ALA A 17 8.12 -34.25 65.81
CA ALA A 17 7.67 -32.85 65.75
C ALA A 17 8.68 -31.95 65.02
N SER A 18 9.99 -32.16 65.18
CA SER A 18 11.02 -31.44 64.41
C SER A 18 11.06 -31.86 62.94
N ALA A 19 10.80 -33.13 62.61
CA ALA A 19 10.67 -33.57 61.22
C ALA A 19 9.40 -33.01 60.55
N LEU A 20 8.27 -32.94 61.27
CA LEU A 20 7.01 -32.33 60.77
C LEU A 20 7.06 -30.78 60.72
N LEU A 21 7.87 -30.15 61.57
CA LEU A 21 8.14 -28.70 61.52
C LEU A 21 9.20 -28.32 60.46
N LEU A 22 10.07 -29.25 60.06
CA LEU A 22 11.00 -29.05 58.94
C LEU A 22 10.39 -29.40 57.58
N THR A 23 9.37 -30.27 57.52
CA THR A 23 8.62 -30.52 56.28
C THR A 23 7.54 -29.47 55.98
N SER A 24 7.19 -28.60 56.94
CA SER A 24 6.23 -27.50 56.73
C SER A 24 6.87 -26.18 56.29
N TRP A 25 8.21 -26.10 56.24
CA TRP A 25 8.96 -24.95 55.71
C TRP A 25 9.58 -25.18 54.33
N ALA A 26 9.29 -26.33 53.72
CA ALA A 26 9.42 -26.52 52.27
C ALA A 26 8.07 -26.32 51.57
N CYS A 27 7.26 -25.37 52.06
CA CYS A 27 6.28 -24.75 51.19
C CYS A 27 7.12 -24.00 50.15
N SER A 28 7.22 -24.57 48.95
CA SER A 28 7.75 -23.89 47.79
C SER A 28 7.11 -22.50 47.79
N ARG A 29 7.86 -21.45 48.16
CA ARG A 29 7.43 -20.07 47.92
C ARG A 29 7.33 -19.98 46.42
N GLN A 30 6.16 -20.31 45.88
CA GLN A 30 5.81 -20.01 44.52
C GLN A 30 5.92 -18.50 44.45
N LEU A 31 7.03 -18.03 43.88
CA LEU A 31 7.34 -16.61 43.77
C LEU A 31 6.09 -15.95 43.20
N ALA A 32 5.56 -14.97 43.93
CA ALA A 32 4.34 -14.29 43.52
C ALA A 32 4.47 -13.83 42.06
N ALA A 33 3.37 -13.99 41.31
CA ALA A 33 3.27 -13.53 39.94
C ALA A 33 3.70 -12.05 39.88
N PRO A 34 4.55 -11.65 38.91
CA PRO A 34 4.97 -10.28 38.76
C PRO A 34 3.73 -9.39 38.54
N GLN A 35 3.65 -8.27 39.27
CA GLN A 35 2.55 -7.32 39.16
C GLN A 35 3.08 -5.94 38.81
N SER A 36 2.39 -5.25 37.90
CA SER A 36 2.68 -3.89 37.47
C SER A 36 1.40 -3.07 37.52
N ILE A 37 1.50 -1.83 37.99
CA ILE A 37 0.38 -0.89 38.08
C ILE A 37 0.44 0.04 36.87
N THR A 38 -0.52 -0.10 35.96
CA THR A 38 -0.67 0.78 34.79
C THR A 38 -1.69 1.88 35.10
N GLU A 39 -1.85 2.84 34.18
CA GLU A 39 -2.87 3.88 34.31
C GLU A 39 -4.30 3.30 34.38
N SER A 40 -4.56 2.19 33.67
CA SER A 40 -5.89 1.58 33.56
C SER A 40 -6.19 0.55 34.65
N GLY A 41 -5.18 0.03 35.35
CA GLY A 41 -5.35 -0.87 36.48
C GLY A 41 -4.14 -1.77 36.77
N VAL A 42 -4.30 -2.73 37.68
CA VAL A 42 -3.23 -3.67 38.02
C VAL A 42 -3.19 -4.81 36.99
N VAL A 43 -1.99 -5.13 36.51
CA VAL A 43 -1.72 -6.26 35.61
C VAL A 43 -0.79 -7.25 36.29
N SER A 44 -1.11 -8.54 36.20
CA SER A 44 -0.24 -9.64 36.63
C SER A 44 0.27 -10.43 35.43
N GLY A 45 1.57 -10.75 35.42
CA GLY A 45 2.21 -11.56 34.39
C GLY A 45 2.65 -12.93 34.91
N VAL A 46 3.57 -13.57 34.19
CA VAL A 46 4.19 -14.85 34.54
C VAL A 46 5.72 -14.69 34.66
N ARG A 47 6.35 -15.56 35.46
CA ARG A 47 7.81 -15.67 35.48
C ARG A 47 8.26 -16.75 34.51
N GLU A 48 9.18 -16.41 33.61
CA GLU A 48 9.81 -17.36 32.69
C GLU A 48 11.30 -17.45 33.01
N GLY A 49 11.65 -18.27 33.99
CA GLY A 49 13.00 -18.28 34.56
C GLY A 49 13.25 -17.02 35.39
N ASP A 50 14.20 -16.21 34.95
CA ASP A 50 14.64 -14.96 35.58
C ASP A 50 13.92 -13.71 35.09
N ILE A 51 13.16 -13.77 33.98
CA ILE A 51 12.41 -12.64 33.43
C ILE A 51 10.93 -12.65 33.85
N ALA A 52 10.30 -11.48 33.81
CA ALA A 52 8.85 -11.33 33.90
C ALA A 52 8.24 -11.09 32.51
N VAL A 53 7.13 -11.77 32.23
CA VAL A 53 6.46 -11.74 30.92
C VAL A 53 4.98 -11.44 31.13
N TYR A 54 4.45 -10.50 30.34
CA TYR A 54 3.06 -10.12 30.34
C TYR A 54 2.52 -10.28 28.93
N LYS A 55 1.46 -11.05 28.76
CA LYS A 55 0.88 -11.42 27.47
C LYS A 55 -0.55 -10.91 27.39
N GLY A 56 -0.87 -10.13 26.35
CA GLY A 56 -2.23 -9.71 26.08
C GLY A 56 -2.76 -8.56 26.94
N ILE A 57 -1.94 -7.52 27.19
CA ILE A 57 -2.39 -6.29 27.86
C ILE A 57 -3.15 -5.42 26.85
N PRO A 58 -4.41 -5.01 27.11
CA PRO A 58 -5.11 -4.09 26.22
C PRO A 58 -4.44 -2.72 26.27
N PHE A 59 -4.16 -2.13 25.09
CA PHE A 59 -3.67 -0.76 24.98
C PHE A 59 -4.70 0.19 24.37
N ALA A 60 -5.76 -0.35 23.77
CA ALA A 60 -6.92 0.39 23.29
C ALA A 60 -8.22 -0.41 23.49
N ALA A 61 -9.35 0.28 23.49
CA ALA A 61 -10.66 -0.36 23.50
C ALA A 61 -10.88 -1.20 22.22
N PRO A 62 -11.64 -2.31 22.30
CA PRO A 62 -11.89 -3.17 21.14
C PRO A 62 -12.50 -2.40 19.96
N PRO A 63 -11.90 -2.41 18.76
CA PRO A 63 -12.39 -1.64 17.60
C PRO A 63 -13.55 -2.34 16.88
N ILE A 64 -14.58 -2.75 17.64
CA ILE A 64 -15.73 -3.54 17.17
C ILE A 64 -16.98 -2.68 16.99
N GLY A 65 -17.91 -3.13 16.14
CA GLY A 65 -19.20 -2.48 15.94
C GLY A 65 -19.04 -1.03 15.48
N LEU A 66 -19.52 -0.07 16.28
CA LEU A 66 -19.40 1.36 15.96
C LEU A 66 -17.95 1.88 16.03
N LEU A 67 -17.05 1.17 16.71
CA LEU A 67 -15.62 1.50 16.76
C LEU A 67 -14.83 0.94 15.57
N ARG A 68 -15.45 0.12 14.72
CA ARG A 68 -14.83 -0.29 13.45
C ARG A 68 -14.58 0.95 12.59
N TRP A 69 -13.34 1.07 12.10
CA TRP A 69 -12.82 2.25 11.38
C TRP A 69 -12.91 3.57 12.17
N ARG A 70 -12.63 3.49 13.48
CA ARG A 70 -12.31 4.67 14.30
C ARG A 70 -10.87 4.65 14.77
N ALA A 71 -10.35 5.83 15.11
CA ALA A 71 -9.12 5.94 15.88
C ALA A 71 -9.24 5.12 17.19
N PRO A 72 -8.15 4.50 17.67
CA PRO A 72 -8.13 3.81 18.96
C PRO A 72 -8.71 4.67 20.07
N GLN A 73 -9.52 4.05 20.94
CA GLN A 73 -10.06 4.71 22.11
C GLN A 73 -9.35 4.20 23.36
N ASN A 74 -9.30 5.02 24.40
CA ASN A 74 -8.66 4.64 25.66
C ASN A 74 -9.30 3.38 26.26
N VAL A 75 -8.47 2.54 26.87
CA VAL A 75 -8.95 1.38 27.62
C VAL A 75 -9.70 1.88 28.86
N PRO A 76 -10.95 1.44 29.10
CA PRO A 76 -11.64 1.73 30.34
C PRO A 76 -10.85 1.22 31.55
N HIS A 77 -10.85 1.97 32.65
CA HIS A 77 -10.26 1.49 33.90
C HIS A 77 -10.96 0.20 34.36
N TRP A 78 -10.18 -0.76 34.87
CA TRP A 78 -10.72 -1.99 35.47
C TRP A 78 -10.41 -2.06 36.96
N SER A 79 -11.33 -2.67 37.70
CA SER A 79 -11.13 -3.04 39.10
C SER A 79 -10.47 -4.42 39.21
N GLY A 80 -9.64 -4.61 40.24
CA GLY A 80 -8.95 -5.88 40.46
C GLY A 80 -7.68 -6.05 39.61
N VAL A 81 -7.30 -7.29 39.38
CA VAL A 81 -6.05 -7.65 38.68
C VAL A 81 -6.38 -8.28 37.33
N LEU A 82 -5.85 -7.71 36.25
CA LEU A 82 -5.88 -8.33 34.92
C LEU A 82 -4.79 -9.40 34.84
N HIS A 83 -5.16 -10.63 34.52
CA HIS A 83 -4.20 -11.73 34.29
C HIS A 83 -3.72 -11.72 32.83
N ALA A 84 -2.48 -11.26 32.62
CA ALA A 84 -1.79 -11.17 31.34
C ALA A 84 -0.82 -12.35 31.17
N ASP A 85 -1.35 -13.57 31.18
CA ASP A 85 -0.59 -14.83 31.10
C ASP A 85 -0.76 -15.57 29.75
N LYS A 86 -1.64 -15.06 28.87
CA LYS A 86 -1.98 -15.65 27.57
C LYS A 86 -2.00 -14.61 26.47
N TYR A 87 -1.51 -14.99 25.28
CA TYR A 87 -1.67 -14.17 24.09
C TYR A 87 -3.15 -14.00 23.73
N LYS A 88 -3.45 -12.84 23.14
CA LYS A 88 -4.79 -12.46 22.72
C LYS A 88 -4.99 -12.72 21.23
N PRO A 89 -6.23 -12.71 20.73
CA PRO A 89 -6.52 -12.98 19.34
C PRO A 89 -5.70 -12.13 18.37
N GLN A 90 -5.37 -12.72 17.23
CA GLN A 90 -4.79 -12.02 16.09
C GLN A 90 -5.86 -11.11 15.47
N CYS A 91 -5.45 -9.99 14.86
CA CYS A 91 -6.39 -9.15 14.12
C CYS A 91 -6.97 -9.92 12.92
N VAL A 92 -8.23 -9.61 12.56
CA VAL A 92 -8.89 -10.22 11.39
C VAL A 92 -8.07 -10.00 10.12
N GLN A 93 -7.75 -11.11 9.48
CA GLN A 93 -6.89 -11.19 8.30
C GLN A 93 -7.29 -12.41 7.46
N ASN A 94 -7.15 -12.29 6.14
CA ASN A 94 -7.41 -13.37 5.20
C ASN A 94 -6.15 -13.62 4.36
N TRP A 95 -5.16 -14.27 4.98
CA TRP A 95 -3.91 -14.67 4.34
C TRP A 95 -3.54 -16.07 4.81
N PRO A 96 -2.91 -16.91 3.97
CA PRO A 96 -2.32 -18.16 4.45
C PRO A 96 -1.42 -17.89 5.66
N PRO A 97 -1.44 -18.72 6.70
CA PRO A 97 -0.57 -18.52 7.86
C PRO A 97 0.89 -18.39 7.41
N LEU A 98 1.52 -17.26 7.74
CA LEU A 98 2.96 -17.09 7.54
C LEU A 98 3.72 -18.16 8.35
N PRO A 99 4.94 -18.57 7.92
CA PRO A 99 5.76 -19.49 8.71
C PRO A 99 5.88 -19.03 10.16
N THR A 100 5.75 -19.96 11.10
CA THR A 100 5.74 -19.72 12.56
C THR A 100 4.52 -18.96 13.10
N MET A 101 3.54 -18.59 12.27
CA MET A 101 2.29 -18.02 12.77
C MET A 101 1.59 -18.99 13.73
N PRO A 102 1.13 -18.48 14.88
CA PRO A 102 0.51 -19.30 15.89
C PRO A 102 -0.98 -19.54 15.57
N ALA A 103 -1.56 -20.53 16.25
CA ALA A 103 -2.95 -20.95 16.06
C ALA A 103 -3.95 -20.15 16.92
N GLU A 104 -3.58 -18.97 17.43
CA GLU A 104 -4.53 -18.18 18.23
C GLU A 104 -5.76 -17.78 17.40
N PRO A 105 -6.93 -17.62 18.06
CA PRO A 105 -8.14 -17.15 17.39
C PRO A 105 -7.92 -15.81 16.68
N ILE A 106 -8.76 -15.56 15.69
CA ILE A 106 -8.80 -14.30 14.94
C ILE A 106 -10.01 -13.49 15.44
N SER A 107 -9.83 -12.20 15.73
CA SER A 107 -10.88 -11.30 16.23
C SER A 107 -10.62 -9.85 15.83
N GLU A 108 -11.68 -9.03 15.78
CA GLU A 108 -11.55 -7.57 15.71
C GLU A 108 -11.13 -6.97 17.05
N ASP A 109 -11.48 -7.62 18.16
CA ASP A 109 -10.91 -7.33 19.47
C ASP A 109 -9.48 -7.88 19.54
N CYS A 110 -8.52 -7.11 19.00
CA CYS A 110 -7.14 -7.52 18.82
C CYS A 110 -6.08 -6.49 19.25
N LEU A 111 -6.47 -5.32 19.79
CA LEU A 111 -5.53 -4.25 20.18
C LEU A 111 -4.88 -4.50 21.54
N TYR A 112 -4.00 -5.50 21.55
CA TYR A 112 -3.23 -5.94 22.71
C TYR A 112 -1.73 -5.88 22.44
N LEU A 113 -0.96 -5.75 23.52
CA LEU A 113 0.50 -5.80 23.51
C LEU A 113 1.05 -6.81 24.52
N ASN A 114 2.31 -7.18 24.35
CA ASN A 114 3.04 -8.06 25.23
C ASN A 114 4.31 -7.38 25.71
N VAL A 115 4.75 -7.69 26.94
CA VAL A 115 5.94 -7.09 27.57
C VAL A 115 6.84 -8.19 28.12
N TRP A 116 8.12 -8.16 27.76
CA TRP A 116 9.19 -8.96 28.37
C TRP A 116 10.15 -8.04 29.09
N THR A 117 10.41 -8.28 30.37
CA THR A 117 11.30 -7.44 31.18
C THR A 117 12.20 -8.29 32.09
N PRO A 118 13.48 -7.93 32.27
CA PRO A 118 14.40 -8.65 33.15
C PRO A 118 13.95 -8.64 34.61
N ALA A 119 13.35 -7.53 35.06
CA ALA A 119 12.80 -7.43 36.41
C ALA A 119 11.80 -6.27 36.51
N VAL A 120 10.73 -6.49 37.26
CA VAL A 120 9.74 -5.48 37.63
C VAL A 120 10.33 -4.57 38.72
N ASP A 121 11.16 -3.63 38.29
CA ASP A 121 11.76 -2.60 39.14
C ASP A 121 11.71 -1.26 38.40
N ALA A 122 10.74 -0.44 38.76
CA ALA A 122 10.49 0.87 38.16
C ALA A 122 11.67 1.85 38.29
N LYS A 123 12.66 1.57 39.15
CA LYS A 123 13.83 2.44 39.34
C LYS A 123 14.94 2.20 38.31
N ARG A 124 14.93 1.07 37.60
CA ARG A 124 16.06 0.62 36.77
C ARG A 124 16.15 1.30 35.40
N LYS A 125 15.12 2.03 34.95
CA LYS A 125 15.07 2.82 33.71
C LYS A 125 15.82 2.16 32.54
N ARG A 126 15.34 0.98 32.12
CA ARG A 126 15.99 0.20 31.05
C ARG A 126 15.57 0.69 29.66
N PRO A 127 16.44 0.59 28.64
CA PRO A 127 16.04 0.83 27.26
C PRO A 127 14.85 -0.04 26.87
N VAL A 128 13.93 0.54 26.11
CA VAL A 128 12.69 -0.10 25.66
C VAL A 128 12.77 -0.30 24.15
N MET A 129 12.56 -1.53 23.68
CA MET A 129 12.45 -1.85 22.26
C MET A 129 11.00 -2.22 21.94
N VAL A 130 10.35 -1.48 21.04
CA VAL A 130 8.95 -1.70 20.64
C VAL A 130 8.89 -2.26 19.22
N PHE A 131 8.51 -3.54 19.09
CA PHE A 131 8.45 -4.24 17.81
C PHE A 131 7.10 -4.05 17.11
N VAL A 132 7.17 -3.70 15.82
CA VAL A 132 6.03 -3.63 14.89
C VAL A 132 6.22 -4.71 13.81
N TYR A 133 5.35 -5.70 13.77
CA TYR A 133 5.48 -6.81 12.81
C TYR A 133 5.20 -6.39 11.37
N GLY A 134 5.76 -7.15 10.42
CA GLY A 134 5.47 -7.05 8.99
C GLY A 134 4.28 -7.91 8.54
N GLY A 135 4.17 -8.13 7.23
CA GLY A 135 3.08 -8.93 6.62
C GLY A 135 2.28 -8.19 5.56
N GLY A 136 2.93 -7.26 4.84
CA GLY A 136 2.35 -6.56 3.68
C GLY A 136 1.05 -5.82 3.98
N PHE A 137 0.87 -5.35 5.22
CA PHE A 137 -0.37 -4.75 5.73
C PHE A 137 -1.61 -5.65 5.66
N ARG A 138 -1.49 -6.93 5.31
CA ARG A 138 -2.63 -7.87 5.19
C ARG A 138 -2.71 -8.87 6.32
N ALA A 139 -1.57 -9.18 6.92
CA ALA A 139 -1.41 -10.26 7.86
C ALA A 139 -0.31 -9.94 8.87
N GLY A 140 -0.18 -10.79 9.89
CA GLY A 140 0.83 -10.69 10.94
C GLY A 140 0.21 -10.83 12.33
N SER A 141 1.04 -11.12 13.31
CA SER A 141 0.62 -11.21 14.71
C SER A 141 1.75 -10.95 15.69
N ALA A 142 1.46 -10.18 16.74
CA ALA A 142 2.33 -9.97 17.89
C ALA A 142 2.50 -11.24 18.76
N SER A 143 1.64 -12.24 18.61
CA SER A 143 1.78 -13.52 19.32
C SER A 143 2.79 -14.47 18.68
N THR A 144 3.29 -14.17 17.48
CA THR A 144 4.22 -15.02 16.74
C THR A 144 5.49 -15.32 17.55
N PRO A 145 5.85 -16.60 17.79
CA PRO A 145 7.00 -16.99 18.59
C PRO A 145 8.35 -16.41 18.14
N LEU A 146 8.50 -16.12 16.85
CA LEU A 146 9.69 -15.48 16.29
C LEU A 146 9.94 -14.09 16.92
N TYR A 147 8.88 -13.36 17.30
CA TYR A 147 8.95 -11.99 17.80
C TYR A 147 8.93 -11.89 19.33
N TRP A 148 9.12 -13.02 20.03
CA TRP A 148 9.14 -13.01 21.48
C TRP A 148 10.42 -12.36 21.99
N GLY A 149 10.29 -11.29 22.76
CA GLY A 149 11.41 -10.54 23.32
C GLY A 149 12.13 -11.22 24.49
N ASN A 150 11.83 -12.48 24.78
CA ASN A 150 12.34 -13.18 25.97
C ASN A 150 13.86 -13.33 25.97
N GLN A 151 14.47 -13.63 24.83
CA GLN A 151 15.93 -13.78 24.73
C GLN A 151 16.66 -12.45 24.81
N LEU A 152 16.13 -11.41 24.16
CA LEU A 152 16.68 -10.06 24.24
C LEU A 152 16.61 -9.50 25.67
N ALA A 153 15.47 -9.69 26.35
CA ALA A 153 15.34 -9.29 27.75
C ALA A 153 16.32 -10.04 28.65
N ARG A 154 16.48 -11.36 28.45
CA ARG A 154 17.37 -12.21 29.26
C ARG A 154 18.85 -11.87 29.05
N LYS A 155 19.29 -11.75 27.79
CA LYS A 155 20.70 -11.55 27.43
C LYS A 155 21.14 -10.10 27.68
N ASP A 156 20.38 -9.14 27.16
CA ASP A 156 20.85 -7.76 27.00
C ASP A 156 20.22 -6.77 27.99
N GLY A 157 19.31 -7.24 28.83
CA GLY A 157 18.72 -6.46 29.91
C GLY A 157 17.77 -5.35 29.45
N VAL A 158 17.24 -5.45 28.23
CA VAL A 158 16.27 -4.49 27.66
C VAL A 158 14.83 -4.88 27.99
N VAL A 159 13.92 -3.91 27.99
CA VAL A 159 12.47 -4.19 28.00
C VAL A 159 12.01 -4.30 26.55
N VAL A 160 11.37 -5.41 26.20
CA VAL A 160 10.80 -5.59 24.86
C VAL A 160 9.29 -5.51 24.95
N VAL A 161 8.70 -4.71 24.07
CA VAL A 161 7.26 -4.63 23.85
C VAL A 161 6.98 -5.02 22.41
N ASN A 162 5.95 -5.81 22.15
CA ASN A 162 5.40 -5.93 20.81
C ASN A 162 3.88 -5.71 20.87
N LEU A 163 3.29 -5.26 19.78
CA LEU A 163 1.89 -4.85 19.75
C LEU A 163 1.20 -5.29 18.47
N SER A 164 -0.10 -5.54 18.58
CA SER A 164 -0.99 -5.79 17.46
C SER A 164 -1.55 -4.49 16.89
N TYR A 165 -1.72 -4.44 15.57
CA TYR A 165 -2.40 -3.36 14.86
C TYR A 165 -3.35 -3.93 13.80
N ARG A 166 -4.43 -3.22 13.49
CA ARG A 166 -5.40 -3.65 12.47
C ARG A 166 -4.74 -3.70 11.10
N VAL A 167 -5.02 -4.77 10.36
CA VAL A 167 -4.50 -5.03 9.01
C VAL A 167 -5.63 -5.05 7.98
N GLY A 168 -5.26 -5.09 6.70
CA GLY A 168 -6.16 -5.17 5.55
C GLY A 168 -7.12 -3.98 5.49
N PRO A 169 -8.31 -4.17 4.90
CA PRO A 169 -9.33 -3.12 4.86
C PRO A 169 -9.77 -2.65 6.26
N LEU A 170 -9.58 -3.43 7.33
CA LEU A 170 -9.92 -2.99 8.69
C LEU A 170 -8.92 -1.97 9.24
N GLY A 171 -7.66 -2.06 8.82
CA GLY A 171 -6.61 -1.11 9.17
C GLY A 171 -6.51 0.07 8.20
N PHE A 172 -6.88 -0.12 6.92
CA PHE A 172 -6.44 0.76 5.84
C PHE A 172 -7.53 1.21 4.84
N LEU A 173 -8.82 1.00 5.14
CA LEU A 173 -9.92 1.51 4.31
C LEU A 173 -10.16 3.01 4.53
N ALA A 174 -10.05 3.81 3.47
CA ALA A 174 -10.52 5.20 3.47
C ALA A 174 -11.92 5.29 2.83
N HIS A 175 -12.77 6.21 3.30
CA HIS A 175 -14.09 6.44 2.71
C HIS A 175 -14.60 7.85 3.08
N PRO A 176 -15.33 8.57 2.20
CA PRO A 176 -15.79 9.93 2.50
C PRO A 176 -16.61 10.04 3.80
N GLU A 177 -17.52 9.08 4.05
CA GLU A 177 -18.28 9.04 5.31
C GLU A 177 -17.39 8.81 6.56
N LEU A 178 -16.28 8.08 6.43
CA LEU A 178 -15.32 7.90 7.52
C LEU A 178 -14.54 9.20 7.79
N THR A 179 -14.10 9.86 6.72
CA THR A 179 -13.46 11.17 6.80
C THR A 179 -14.37 12.21 7.44
N ALA A 180 -15.68 12.17 7.13
CA ALA A 180 -16.67 13.04 7.73
C ALA A 180 -16.90 12.75 9.22
N GLU A 181 -16.86 11.48 9.66
CA GLU A 181 -17.08 11.15 11.08
C GLU A 181 -15.86 11.40 11.98
N ALA A 182 -14.66 11.40 11.41
CA ALA A 182 -13.39 11.36 12.15
C ALA A 182 -13.07 12.63 12.96
N GLY A 183 -13.70 13.77 12.65
CA GLY A 183 -13.44 15.06 13.31
C GLY A 183 -12.10 15.72 12.95
N TYR A 184 -11.14 14.97 12.41
CA TYR A 184 -9.85 15.45 11.90
C TYR A 184 -9.75 15.45 10.35
N ARG A 185 -10.88 15.23 9.66
CA ARG A 185 -11.01 15.29 8.19
C ARG A 185 -10.05 14.36 7.42
N ALA A 186 -9.76 13.17 7.97
CA ALA A 186 -9.04 12.10 7.29
C ALA A 186 -9.62 10.72 7.66
N SER A 187 -9.28 9.69 6.89
CA SER A 187 -9.59 8.28 7.18
C SER A 187 -8.51 7.37 6.59
N GLY A 188 -8.55 6.06 6.84
CA GLY A 188 -7.71 5.08 6.14
C GLY A 188 -6.34 4.76 6.75
N ASN A 189 -5.90 5.40 7.82
CA ASN A 189 -4.63 5.08 8.50
C ASN A 189 -4.84 4.50 9.92
N TYR A 190 -5.88 3.69 10.12
CA TYR A 190 -6.23 3.15 11.43
C TYR A 190 -5.15 2.23 12.01
N GLY A 191 -4.50 1.42 11.17
CA GLY A 191 -3.37 0.60 11.60
C GLY A 191 -2.20 1.43 12.13
N LEU A 192 -1.88 2.58 11.51
CA LEU A 192 -0.85 3.50 12.03
C LEU A 192 -1.29 4.14 13.34
N LEU A 193 -2.56 4.55 13.45
CA LEU A 193 -3.12 5.08 14.68
C LEU A 193 -3.09 4.05 15.82
N ASP A 194 -3.28 2.76 15.53
CA ASP A 194 -3.13 1.67 16.51
C ASP A 194 -1.70 1.62 17.06
N VAL A 195 -0.69 1.68 16.19
CA VAL A 195 0.72 1.70 16.62
C VAL A 195 1.04 2.95 17.44
N ILE A 196 0.54 4.13 17.03
CA ILE A 196 0.69 5.37 17.81
C ILE A 196 0.08 5.21 19.20
N ALA A 197 -1.15 4.70 19.31
CA ALA A 197 -1.80 4.47 20.61
C ALA A 197 -1.01 3.47 21.49
N GLY A 198 -0.41 2.45 20.88
CA GLY A 198 0.48 1.51 21.58
C GLY A 198 1.75 2.18 22.08
N LEU A 199 2.37 3.08 21.30
CA LEU A 199 3.54 3.86 21.73
C LEU A 199 3.19 4.87 22.83
N GLU A 200 2.03 5.52 22.75
CA GLU A 200 1.53 6.36 23.82
C GLU A 200 1.31 5.55 25.11
N TRP A 201 0.75 4.34 25.00
CA TRP A 201 0.65 3.42 26.14
C TRP A 201 2.02 3.09 26.72
N VAL A 202 3.01 2.79 25.89
CA VAL A 202 4.40 2.52 26.33
C VAL A 202 4.93 3.73 27.09
N HIS A 203 4.80 4.93 26.54
CA HIS A 203 5.28 6.16 27.17
C HIS A 203 4.64 6.40 28.55
N ARG A 204 3.33 6.10 28.70
CA ARG A 204 2.61 6.28 29.98
C ARG A 204 2.87 5.16 31.00
N ASN A 205 3.17 3.93 30.55
CA ASN A 205 3.10 2.75 31.41
C ASN A 205 4.40 1.96 31.57
N VAL A 206 5.37 2.07 30.65
CA VAL A 206 6.54 1.16 30.61
C VAL A 206 7.44 1.26 31.84
N SER A 207 7.44 2.40 32.53
CA SER A 207 8.11 2.59 33.82
C SER A 207 7.65 1.57 34.87
N ALA A 208 6.37 1.18 34.87
CA ALA A 208 5.83 0.17 35.78
C ALA A 208 6.38 -1.25 35.51
N PHE A 209 7.02 -1.45 34.36
CA PHE A 209 7.69 -2.69 33.95
C PHE A 209 9.22 -2.56 34.02
N GLY A 210 9.73 -1.43 34.53
CA GLY A 210 11.16 -1.14 34.67
C GLY A 210 11.85 -0.61 33.41
N GLY A 211 11.09 -0.20 32.40
CA GLY A 211 11.59 0.48 31.21
C GLY A 211 11.71 1.99 31.40
N ASP A 212 12.44 2.65 30.52
CA ASP A 212 12.58 4.10 30.44
C ASP A 212 11.74 4.64 29.28
N PRO A 213 10.66 5.40 29.54
CA PRO A 213 9.88 6.03 28.47
C PRO A 213 10.69 7.09 27.69
N ALA A 214 11.81 7.57 28.25
CA ALA A 214 12.75 8.49 27.60
C ALA A 214 13.85 7.76 26.79
N ASN A 215 13.81 6.43 26.68
CA ASN A 215 14.74 5.66 25.85
C ASN A 215 14.01 4.51 25.15
N VAL A 216 13.09 4.91 24.27
CA VAL A 216 12.25 4.01 23.46
C VAL A 216 12.81 3.94 22.04
N THR A 217 13.19 2.73 21.61
CA THR A 217 13.55 2.42 20.22
C THR A 217 12.42 1.67 19.55
N ILE A 218 11.85 2.22 18.48
CA ILE A 218 10.88 1.49 17.65
C ILE A 218 11.63 0.66 16.60
N PHE A 219 11.23 -0.60 16.42
CA PHE A 219 11.85 -1.48 15.43
C PHE A 219 10.82 -2.36 14.73
N GLY A 220 11.05 -2.71 13.48
CA GLY A 220 10.05 -3.40 12.68
C GLY A 220 10.58 -3.81 11.32
N GLN A 221 9.91 -4.82 10.76
CA GLN A 221 10.33 -5.46 9.51
C GLN A 221 9.23 -5.36 8.44
N SER A 222 9.62 -5.21 7.17
CA SER A 222 8.70 -5.14 6.02
C SER A 222 7.66 -4.03 6.19
N ALA A 223 6.37 -4.35 6.16
CA ALA A 223 5.28 -3.41 6.46
C ALA A 223 5.44 -2.72 7.83
N GLY A 224 6.06 -3.36 8.83
CA GLY A 224 6.39 -2.74 10.11
C GLY A 224 7.47 -1.66 9.99
N ALA A 225 8.49 -1.89 9.13
CA ALA A 225 9.49 -0.89 8.80
C ALA A 225 8.88 0.30 8.03
N TRP A 226 7.90 0.04 7.17
CA TRP A 226 7.13 1.09 6.49
C TRP A 226 6.28 1.91 7.48
N ILE A 227 5.63 1.26 8.46
CA ILE A 227 4.97 1.99 9.56
C ILE A 227 5.97 2.91 10.26
N ILE A 228 7.18 2.43 10.59
CA ILE A 228 8.21 3.24 11.23
C ILE A 228 8.61 4.44 10.37
N ASN A 229 8.80 4.25 9.06
CA ASN A 229 9.06 5.35 8.12
C ASN A 229 7.97 6.44 8.22
N ASN A 230 6.70 6.01 8.20
CA ASN A 230 5.55 6.90 8.30
C ASN A 230 5.42 7.57 9.68
N LEU A 231 5.75 6.87 10.78
CA LEU A 231 5.73 7.46 12.12
C LEU A 231 6.84 8.51 12.29
N MET A 232 8.00 8.33 11.67
CA MET A 232 9.06 9.34 11.67
C MET A 232 8.64 10.65 11.03
N ILE A 233 7.76 10.64 10.04
CA ILE A 233 7.22 11.87 9.41
C ILE A 233 5.87 12.31 9.98
N SER A 234 5.29 11.55 10.90
CA SER A 234 3.98 11.86 11.49
C SER A 234 4.12 12.87 12.64
N PRO A 235 3.37 13.98 12.62
CA PRO A 235 3.29 14.88 13.76
C PRO A 235 2.74 14.21 15.03
N LEU A 236 1.89 13.19 14.87
CA LEU A 236 1.22 12.49 15.97
C LEU A 236 2.17 11.57 16.75
N ALA A 237 3.27 11.14 16.13
CA ALA A 237 4.24 10.26 16.78
C ALA A 237 5.47 10.99 17.34
N ARG A 238 5.52 12.33 17.22
CA ARG A 238 6.63 13.14 17.70
C ARG A 238 6.84 12.97 19.20
N GLY A 239 8.06 12.60 19.59
CA GLY A 239 8.46 12.43 20.99
C GLY A 239 8.07 11.07 21.60
N LEU A 240 7.41 10.18 20.86
CA LEU A 240 7.07 8.84 21.37
C LEU A 240 8.22 7.84 21.30
N PHE A 241 9.29 8.17 20.57
CA PHE A 241 10.48 7.34 20.42
C PHE A 241 11.73 8.19 20.24
N HIS A 242 12.87 7.60 20.61
CA HIS A 242 14.18 8.23 20.72
C HIS A 242 15.18 7.69 19.69
N ALA A 243 14.91 6.52 19.11
CA ALA A 243 15.65 5.91 18.01
C ALA A 243 14.71 5.00 17.19
N ALA A 244 15.11 4.69 15.95
CA ALA A 244 14.36 3.81 15.06
C ALA A 244 15.26 2.75 14.42
N ILE A 245 14.73 1.53 14.26
CA ILE A 245 15.34 0.46 13.47
C ILE A 245 14.36 0.02 12.39
N ALA A 246 14.76 0.01 11.13
CA ALA A 246 13.89 -0.34 10.01
C ALA A 246 14.50 -1.47 9.18
N GLU A 247 13.79 -2.58 9.10
CA GLU A 247 14.29 -3.81 8.48
C GLU A 247 13.50 -4.11 7.20
N SER A 248 14.14 -3.97 6.04
CA SER A 248 13.55 -4.30 4.74
C SER A 248 12.26 -3.51 4.42
N GLU A 249 12.28 -2.17 4.56
CA GLU A 249 11.16 -1.31 4.13
C GLU A 249 11.05 -1.28 2.60
N GLY A 250 9.83 -1.33 2.07
CA GLY A 250 9.64 -1.43 0.63
C GLY A 250 8.40 -0.76 0.06
N GLY A 251 8.41 0.58 0.04
CA GLY A 251 7.51 1.38 -0.79
C GLY A 251 7.27 2.83 -0.33
N ALA A 252 7.62 3.20 0.91
CA ALA A 252 7.30 4.51 1.50
C ALA A 252 7.89 5.70 0.73
N MET A 253 9.14 5.55 0.27
CA MET A 253 9.88 6.62 -0.40
C MET A 253 9.42 6.90 -1.85
N GLY A 254 8.58 6.04 -2.41
CA GLY A 254 8.10 6.20 -3.78
C GLY A 254 7.12 7.38 -3.94
N PRO A 255 6.96 7.95 -5.15
CA PRO A 255 6.11 9.11 -5.34
C PRO A 255 4.63 8.87 -5.06
N ALA A 256 4.10 9.60 -4.07
CA ALA A 256 2.70 9.49 -3.72
C ALA A 256 1.77 9.83 -4.90
N GLY A 257 0.72 9.03 -5.08
CA GLY A 257 -0.29 9.19 -6.14
C GLY A 257 0.07 8.61 -7.50
N THR A 258 1.21 7.92 -7.66
CA THR A 258 1.73 7.48 -8.97
C THR A 258 1.73 5.96 -9.19
N GLY A 259 1.43 5.19 -8.15
CA GLY A 259 1.58 3.73 -8.18
C GLY A 259 2.95 3.21 -7.79
N GLU A 260 3.95 4.09 -7.71
CA GLU A 260 5.25 3.76 -7.14
C GLU A 260 5.30 4.02 -5.62
N GLY A 261 4.26 4.65 -5.04
CA GLY A 261 4.15 4.95 -3.61
C GLY A 261 2.70 5.02 -3.12
N MET A 262 2.49 5.61 -1.94
CA MET A 262 1.17 5.69 -1.29
C MET A 262 0.16 6.52 -2.09
N ALA A 263 -1.13 6.17 -2.02
CA ALA A 263 -2.19 6.98 -2.61
C ALA A 263 -2.52 8.22 -1.75
N PHE A 264 -3.04 9.28 -2.36
CA PHE A 264 -3.67 10.38 -1.60
C PHE A 264 -5.07 9.98 -1.12
N LEU A 265 -5.52 10.62 -0.03
CA LEU A 265 -6.85 10.41 0.56
C LEU A 265 -7.97 10.34 -0.46
N VAL A 266 -8.05 11.28 -1.40
CA VAL A 266 -9.14 11.31 -2.39
C VAL A 266 -9.18 10.04 -3.25
N ARG A 267 -8.03 9.53 -3.71
CA ARG A 267 -7.97 8.29 -4.50
C ARG A 267 -8.31 7.07 -3.65
N ALA A 268 -7.85 7.05 -2.40
CA ALA A 268 -8.16 5.99 -1.46
C ALA A 268 -9.66 5.96 -1.08
N GLU A 269 -10.29 7.13 -0.93
CA GLU A 269 -11.73 7.26 -0.68
C GLU A 269 -12.56 6.74 -1.87
N MET A 270 -12.15 7.05 -3.11
CA MET A 270 -12.80 6.50 -4.31
C MET A 270 -12.70 4.97 -4.35
N ALA A 271 -11.51 4.44 -4.08
CA ALA A 271 -11.28 3.01 -3.99
C ALA A 271 -12.13 2.37 -2.87
N GLY A 272 -12.26 3.03 -1.72
CA GLY A 272 -13.09 2.54 -0.62
C GLY A 272 -14.58 2.55 -0.91
N VAL A 273 -15.09 3.54 -1.66
CA VAL A 273 -16.48 3.52 -2.17
C VAL A 273 -16.68 2.34 -3.12
N ALA A 274 -15.74 2.11 -4.03
CA ALA A 274 -15.81 0.99 -4.96
C ALA A 274 -15.75 -0.35 -4.23
N PHE A 275 -14.85 -0.48 -3.25
CA PHE A 275 -14.72 -1.64 -2.37
C PHE A 275 -16.02 -1.92 -1.61
N ALA A 276 -16.63 -0.91 -0.99
CA ALA A 276 -17.90 -1.07 -0.28
C ALA A 276 -19.01 -1.63 -1.20
N ARG A 277 -19.07 -1.16 -2.45
CA ARG A 277 -20.03 -1.65 -3.46
C ARG A 277 -19.82 -3.13 -3.80
N THR A 278 -18.57 -3.63 -3.84
CA THR A 278 -18.30 -5.06 -4.07
C THR A 278 -18.90 -5.96 -2.98
N LEU A 279 -19.08 -5.41 -1.78
CA LEU A 279 -19.69 -6.08 -0.62
C LEU A 279 -21.19 -5.79 -0.48
N GLY A 280 -21.80 -5.13 -1.47
CA GLY A 280 -23.22 -4.77 -1.44
C GLY A 280 -23.58 -3.64 -0.47
N ALA A 281 -22.60 -2.89 0.01
CA ALA A 281 -22.82 -1.76 0.91
C ALA A 281 -22.73 -0.41 0.15
N ARG A 282 -23.66 0.49 0.43
CA ARG A 282 -23.73 1.85 -0.15
C ARG A 282 -23.31 2.95 0.83
N SER A 283 -23.13 2.59 2.10
CA SER A 283 -22.68 3.47 3.18
C SER A 283 -21.80 2.72 4.17
N ILE A 284 -21.07 3.45 5.01
CA ILE A 284 -20.29 2.88 6.10
C ILE A 284 -21.18 2.25 7.16
N ALA A 285 -22.39 2.79 7.37
CA ALA A 285 -23.37 2.18 8.26
C ALA A 285 -23.79 0.77 7.80
N GLU A 286 -23.98 0.56 6.49
CA GLU A 286 -24.22 -0.76 5.91
C GLU A 286 -22.95 -1.62 5.97
N LEU A 287 -21.78 -1.07 5.62
CA LEU A 287 -20.52 -1.81 5.59
C LEU A 287 -20.07 -2.30 6.98
N ARG A 288 -20.34 -1.55 8.05
CA ARG A 288 -20.10 -1.97 9.45
C ARG A 288 -20.91 -3.20 9.86
N ARG A 289 -21.99 -3.54 9.14
CA ARG A 289 -22.79 -4.76 9.39
C ARG A 289 -22.25 -5.99 8.66
N VAL A 290 -21.34 -5.80 7.70
CA VAL A 290 -20.71 -6.91 7.00
C VAL A 290 -19.74 -7.63 7.96
N PRO A 291 -19.75 -8.97 8.01
CA PRO A 291 -18.77 -9.74 8.77
C PRO A 291 -17.32 -9.40 8.37
N ALA A 292 -16.42 -9.32 9.36
CA ALA A 292 -15.05 -8.87 9.16
C ALA A 292 -14.20 -9.83 8.30
N ASP A 293 -14.47 -11.13 8.38
CA ASP A 293 -13.89 -12.17 7.51
C ASP A 293 -14.25 -11.93 6.05
N LYS A 294 -15.51 -11.58 5.75
CA LYS A 294 -15.94 -11.21 4.38
C LYS A 294 -15.25 -9.95 3.88
N ILE A 295 -15.09 -8.94 4.75
CA ILE A 295 -14.38 -7.71 4.40
C ILE A 295 -12.93 -8.03 4.04
N THR A 296 -12.22 -8.77 4.89
CA THR A 296 -10.80 -9.08 4.66
C THR A 296 -10.57 -10.07 3.53
N ALA A 297 -11.57 -10.86 3.15
CA ALA A 297 -11.52 -11.75 1.99
C ALA A 297 -11.72 -11.05 0.64
N SER A 298 -12.26 -9.83 0.62
CA SER A 298 -12.47 -9.05 -0.61
C SER A 298 -11.21 -8.32 -1.05
N ASP A 299 -11.06 -8.19 -2.37
CA ASP A 299 -9.86 -7.63 -3.00
C ASP A 299 -10.05 -6.17 -3.44
N PHE A 300 -8.98 -5.39 -3.35
CA PHE A 300 -8.87 -4.05 -3.97
C PHE A 300 -8.39 -4.11 -5.43
N ALA A 301 -8.05 -5.30 -5.94
CA ALA A 301 -7.62 -5.54 -7.32
C ALA A 301 -8.53 -4.88 -8.36
N GLY A 302 -7.93 -4.09 -9.26
CA GLY A 302 -8.66 -3.49 -10.38
C GLY A 302 -9.64 -2.38 -10.00
N LEU A 303 -9.69 -1.94 -8.74
CA LEU A 303 -10.50 -0.80 -8.34
C LEU A 303 -9.86 0.53 -8.79
N PRO A 304 -10.66 1.52 -9.25
CA PRO A 304 -10.15 2.82 -9.63
C PRO A 304 -9.34 3.48 -8.52
N GLY A 305 -8.14 3.98 -8.84
CA GLY A 305 -7.28 4.70 -7.89
C GLY A 305 -6.36 3.82 -7.03
N ILE A 306 -6.46 2.48 -7.13
CA ILE A 306 -5.51 1.54 -6.51
C ILE A 306 -4.52 1.08 -7.60
N PRO A 307 -3.25 1.45 -7.53
CA PRO A 307 -2.25 1.03 -8.51
C PRO A 307 -1.96 -0.46 -8.31
N ASN A 308 -2.43 -1.32 -9.24
CA ASN A 308 -2.14 -2.76 -9.48
C ASN A 308 -1.83 -3.67 -8.27
N SER A 309 -2.14 -3.24 -7.06
CA SER A 309 -1.88 -3.94 -5.81
C SER A 309 -3.23 -4.29 -5.23
N ASN A 310 -3.42 -5.56 -4.97
CA ASN A 310 -4.61 -6.12 -4.33
C ASN A 310 -4.70 -5.69 -2.83
N MET A 311 -4.01 -4.63 -2.41
CA MET A 311 -3.65 -4.32 -1.02
C MET A 311 -4.32 -3.04 -0.52
N ALA A 312 -4.83 -3.09 0.71
CA ALA A 312 -5.11 -1.88 1.48
C ALA A 312 -3.80 -1.43 2.15
N LEU A 313 -3.28 -0.27 1.74
CA LEU A 313 -1.98 0.27 2.14
C LEU A 313 -2.16 1.58 2.93
N PRO A 314 -1.14 2.05 3.68
CA PRO A 314 -1.13 3.41 4.21
C PRO A 314 -1.33 4.46 3.11
N ILE A 315 -1.93 5.59 3.48
CA ILE A 315 -2.26 6.66 2.54
C ILE A 315 -1.79 8.02 3.02
N VAL A 316 -1.44 8.90 2.09
CA VAL A 316 -1.16 10.31 2.38
C VAL A 316 -2.49 11.00 2.65
N ASP A 317 -2.80 11.20 3.93
CA ASP A 317 -4.11 11.64 4.40
C ASP A 317 -4.12 13.10 4.90
N GLY A 318 -2.94 13.73 5.01
CA GLY A 318 -2.81 15.09 5.52
C GLY A 318 -2.92 15.19 7.05
N TYR A 319 -3.08 14.07 7.76
CA TYR A 319 -3.24 14.03 9.22
C TYR A 319 -2.20 13.12 9.87
N VAL A 320 -2.29 11.80 9.66
CA VAL A 320 -1.28 10.84 10.14
C VAL A 320 -0.04 10.92 9.28
N ILE A 321 -0.21 10.95 7.96
CA ILE A 321 0.86 11.10 6.97
C ILE A 321 0.62 12.44 6.25
N PRO A 322 1.35 13.52 6.61
CA PRO A 322 1.02 14.87 6.16
C PRO A 322 1.16 15.10 4.65
N ASP A 323 2.18 14.50 4.03
CA ASP A 323 2.46 14.61 2.60
C ASP A 323 3.36 13.43 2.18
N ASP A 324 3.82 13.46 0.93
CA ASP A 324 4.79 12.56 0.37
C ASP A 324 6.07 12.39 1.24
N PRO A 325 6.42 11.16 1.67
CA PRO A 325 7.55 10.92 2.57
C PRO A 325 8.88 11.44 2.05
N TYR A 326 9.22 11.18 0.78
CA TYR A 326 10.47 11.66 0.18
C TYR A 326 10.61 13.18 0.34
N THR A 327 9.55 13.92 0.01
CA THR A 327 9.52 15.38 0.11
C THR A 327 9.67 15.86 1.56
N LEU A 328 9.07 15.15 2.53
CA LEU A 328 9.20 15.47 3.95
C LEU A 328 10.62 15.22 4.49
N TYR A 329 11.25 14.09 4.13
CA TYR A 329 12.64 13.80 4.50
C TYR A 329 13.62 14.78 3.84
N GLN A 330 13.42 15.12 2.56
CA GLN A 330 14.20 16.11 1.84
C GLN A 330 14.11 17.50 2.50
N ALA A 331 12.97 17.83 3.09
CA ALA A 331 12.75 19.07 3.81
C ALA A 331 13.16 19.03 5.30
N GLY A 332 13.71 17.92 5.80
CA GLY A 332 14.09 17.77 7.22
C GLY A 332 12.90 17.75 8.19
N LYS A 333 11.71 17.35 7.71
CA LYS A 333 10.46 17.36 8.51
C LYS A 333 10.19 16.06 9.28
N GLN A 334 11.12 15.11 9.26
CA GLN A 334 11.06 13.87 10.02
C GLN A 334 11.51 14.02 11.49
N ALA A 335 11.28 12.99 12.29
CA ALA A 335 11.86 12.79 13.62
C ALA A 335 13.39 12.75 13.51
N ALA A 336 14.06 13.72 14.13
CA ALA A 336 15.51 13.80 14.16
C ALA A 336 16.07 12.89 15.27
N VAL A 337 16.04 11.59 15.02
CA VAL A 337 16.52 10.53 15.93
C VAL A 337 17.55 9.63 15.22
N PRO A 338 18.43 8.92 15.95
CA PRO A 338 19.28 7.90 15.35
C PRO A 338 18.48 6.84 14.60
N LEU A 339 19.02 6.35 13.49
CA LEU A 339 18.38 5.37 12.61
C LEU A 339 19.34 4.22 12.26
N LEU A 340 18.92 2.98 12.49
CA LEU A 340 19.56 1.79 11.92
C LEU A 340 18.61 1.21 10.87
N LEU A 341 19.09 0.96 9.66
CA LEU A 341 18.23 0.42 8.61
C LEU A 341 19.01 -0.46 7.64
N GLY A 342 18.33 -1.35 6.94
CA GLY A 342 18.96 -2.19 5.93
C GLY A 342 18.00 -3.21 5.36
N TYR A 343 18.49 -4.02 4.43
CA TYR A 343 17.68 -5.01 3.71
C TYR A 343 18.47 -6.29 3.46
N ASN A 344 17.76 -7.34 3.06
CA ASN A 344 18.33 -8.66 2.85
C ASN A 344 18.83 -8.84 1.42
N ALA A 345 19.82 -9.71 1.23
CA ALA A 345 20.50 -9.86 -0.06
C ALA A 345 19.63 -10.48 -1.16
N ASP A 346 18.66 -11.31 -0.79
CA ASP A 346 17.74 -11.99 -1.71
C ASP A 346 16.28 -11.79 -1.28
N GLU A 347 15.82 -10.53 -1.19
CA GLU A 347 14.41 -10.21 -0.88
C GLU A 347 13.41 -10.93 -1.80
N SER A 348 13.84 -11.24 -3.03
CA SER A 348 13.05 -11.93 -4.04
C SER A 348 12.86 -13.42 -3.80
N ALA A 349 13.58 -14.02 -2.85
CA ALA A 349 13.54 -15.46 -2.59
C ALA A 349 12.07 -15.92 -2.41
N HIS A 350 11.64 -16.87 -3.23
CA HIS A 350 10.28 -17.44 -3.25
C HIS A 350 9.14 -16.49 -3.71
N MET A 351 9.44 -15.28 -4.20
CA MET A 351 8.42 -14.31 -4.63
C MET A 351 8.19 -14.25 -6.14
N PHE A 352 9.01 -14.92 -6.97
CA PHE A 352 8.92 -14.85 -8.43
C PHE A 352 8.76 -16.21 -9.12
N THR A 353 8.03 -16.16 -10.23
CA THR A 353 8.00 -17.23 -11.23
C THR A 353 9.03 -16.93 -12.31
N PRO A 354 9.71 -17.96 -12.87
CA PRO A 354 10.61 -17.76 -13.99
C PRO A 354 9.94 -17.02 -15.15
N VAL A 355 10.64 -16.04 -15.73
CA VAL A 355 10.15 -15.19 -16.82
C VAL A 355 10.95 -15.44 -18.10
N ALA A 356 10.27 -15.44 -19.24
CA ALA A 356 10.93 -15.46 -20.54
C ALA A 356 11.58 -14.10 -20.86
N THR A 357 12.69 -14.08 -21.60
CA THR A 357 13.39 -12.86 -22.01
C THR A 357 12.44 -11.81 -22.59
N ALA A 358 11.57 -12.20 -23.53
CA ALA A 358 10.65 -11.28 -24.20
C ALA A 358 9.68 -10.63 -23.21
N THR A 359 9.16 -11.39 -22.24
CA THR A 359 8.26 -10.89 -21.21
C THR A 359 8.96 -9.95 -20.24
N PHE A 360 10.19 -10.27 -19.82
CA PHE A 360 10.98 -9.37 -18.98
C PHE A 360 11.23 -8.03 -19.67
N ILE A 361 11.69 -8.05 -20.93
CA ILE A 361 11.93 -6.83 -21.72
C ILE A 361 10.63 -6.02 -21.88
N ALA A 362 9.51 -6.69 -22.16
CA ALA A 362 8.20 -6.02 -22.27
C ALA A 362 7.80 -5.34 -20.96
N ASN A 363 7.98 -6.01 -19.81
CA ASN A 363 7.67 -5.46 -18.49
C ASN A 363 8.56 -4.24 -18.15
N VAL A 364 9.86 -4.32 -18.44
CA VAL A 364 10.80 -3.20 -18.24
C VAL A 364 10.43 -2.02 -19.13
N ARG A 365 10.10 -2.26 -20.40
CA ARG A 365 9.62 -1.19 -21.32
C ARG A 365 8.30 -0.58 -20.87
N GLN A 366 7.37 -1.40 -20.38
CA GLN A 366 6.09 -0.94 -19.86
C GLN A 366 6.26 -0.06 -18.62
N ARG A 367 7.09 -0.46 -17.65
CA ARG A 367 7.27 0.27 -16.40
C ARG A 367 8.10 1.54 -16.59
N TYR A 368 9.26 1.43 -17.23
CA TYR A 368 10.25 2.51 -17.24
C TYR A 368 10.20 3.40 -18.48
N GLY A 369 9.39 3.05 -19.49
CA GLY A 369 9.14 3.89 -20.66
C GLY A 369 10.43 4.29 -21.39
N THR A 370 10.65 5.60 -21.51
CA THR A 370 11.84 6.17 -22.18
C THR A 370 13.16 5.85 -21.47
N MET A 371 13.13 5.44 -20.20
CA MET A 371 14.33 5.03 -19.46
C MET A 371 14.62 3.53 -19.58
N ALA A 372 13.75 2.74 -20.23
CA ALA A 372 13.85 1.29 -20.24
C ALA A 372 15.18 0.75 -20.79
N ASP A 373 15.76 1.39 -21.82
CA ASP A 373 17.05 0.95 -22.38
C ASP A 373 18.20 1.13 -21.37
N GLN A 374 18.12 2.12 -20.47
CA GLN A 374 19.09 2.30 -19.38
C GLN A 374 18.96 1.19 -18.33
N PHE A 375 17.72 0.80 -17.99
CA PHE A 375 17.48 -0.33 -17.09
C PHE A 375 17.95 -1.65 -17.69
N LEU A 376 17.70 -1.89 -18.98
CA LEU A 376 18.15 -3.10 -19.69
C LEU A 376 19.67 -3.15 -19.86
N ALA A 377 20.36 -2.01 -19.83
CA ALA A 377 21.83 -1.98 -19.84
C ALA A 377 22.43 -2.44 -18.50
N VAL A 378 21.77 -2.13 -17.38
CA VAL A 378 22.18 -2.59 -16.04
C VAL A 378 21.71 -4.03 -15.77
N TYR A 379 20.51 -4.38 -16.25
CA TYR A 379 19.87 -5.69 -16.08
C TYR A 379 19.60 -6.35 -17.44
N PRO A 380 20.64 -6.93 -18.08
CA PRO A 380 20.52 -7.54 -19.40
C PRO A 380 19.65 -8.80 -19.37
N ALA A 381 19.15 -9.20 -20.53
CA ALA A 381 18.28 -10.37 -20.68
C ALA A 381 18.54 -11.14 -21.98
N ASN A 382 19.81 -11.45 -22.25
CA ASN A 382 20.26 -12.17 -23.45
C ASN A 382 19.86 -13.65 -23.47
N SER A 383 19.33 -14.17 -22.37
CA SER A 383 18.76 -15.52 -22.24
C SER A 383 17.70 -15.54 -21.14
N ASP A 384 16.79 -16.51 -21.14
CA ASP A 384 15.77 -16.66 -20.09
C ASP A 384 16.41 -16.78 -18.70
N ALA A 385 17.53 -17.50 -18.59
CA ALA A 385 18.26 -17.63 -17.32
C ALA A 385 18.82 -16.28 -16.83
N GLU A 386 19.28 -15.42 -17.75
CA GLU A 386 19.72 -14.06 -17.41
C GLU A 386 18.52 -13.17 -17.07
N ALA A 387 17.42 -13.27 -17.82
CA ALA A 387 16.18 -12.54 -17.56
C ALA A 387 15.62 -12.82 -16.16
N VAL A 388 15.64 -14.07 -15.71
CA VAL A 388 15.22 -14.45 -14.34
C VAL A 388 16.10 -13.78 -13.28
N ARG A 389 17.42 -13.82 -13.44
CA ARG A 389 18.34 -13.18 -12.48
C ARG A 389 18.18 -11.66 -12.47
N SER A 390 18.06 -11.06 -13.65
CA SER A 390 17.85 -9.63 -13.84
C SER A 390 16.51 -9.17 -13.26
N GLN A 391 15.44 -9.94 -13.45
CA GLN A 391 14.14 -9.66 -12.85
C GLN A 391 14.21 -9.68 -11.32
N ALA A 392 14.79 -10.73 -10.75
CA ALA A 392 14.92 -10.87 -9.30
C ALA A 392 15.70 -9.70 -8.72
N ARG A 393 16.88 -9.40 -9.29
CA ARG A 393 17.75 -8.32 -8.78
C ARG A 393 17.14 -6.93 -8.96
N LEU A 394 16.56 -6.64 -10.14
CA LEU A 394 15.85 -5.38 -10.37
C LEU A 394 14.68 -5.21 -9.40
N TRP A 395 13.96 -6.28 -9.07
CA TRP A 395 12.88 -6.20 -8.10
C TRP A 395 13.39 -5.95 -6.67
N VAL A 396 14.38 -6.71 -6.18
CA VAL A 396 15.00 -6.49 -4.85
C VAL A 396 15.40 -5.02 -4.67
N GLU A 397 16.12 -4.50 -5.65
CA GLU A 397 16.71 -3.18 -5.56
C GLU A 397 15.69 -2.06 -5.85
N SER A 398 14.68 -2.30 -6.69
CA SER A 398 13.60 -1.32 -6.91
C SER A 398 12.57 -1.28 -5.80
N SER A 399 12.31 -2.41 -5.13
CA SER A 399 11.30 -2.53 -4.08
C SER A 399 11.85 -2.32 -2.67
N PHE A 400 13.12 -2.60 -2.40
CA PHE A 400 13.72 -2.41 -1.07
C PHE A 400 14.98 -1.55 -1.12
N GLY A 401 15.97 -1.94 -1.95
CA GLY A 401 17.29 -1.31 -1.96
C GLY A 401 17.24 0.21 -2.13
N TRP A 402 16.57 0.70 -3.17
CA TRP A 402 16.40 2.14 -3.42
C TRP A 402 15.63 2.84 -2.31
N HIS A 403 14.58 2.22 -1.77
CA HIS A 403 13.79 2.81 -0.68
C HIS A 403 14.65 2.99 0.58
N MET A 404 15.39 1.96 0.98
CA MET A 404 16.28 1.99 2.13
C MET A 404 17.44 2.97 1.92
N TRP A 405 18.12 2.90 0.77
CA TRP A 405 19.24 3.79 0.46
C TRP A 405 18.80 5.27 0.43
N THR A 406 17.67 5.56 -0.21
CA THR A 406 17.12 6.93 -0.29
C THR A 406 16.72 7.44 1.10
N TRP A 407 16.09 6.60 1.92
CA TRP A 407 15.74 6.95 3.30
C TRP A 407 17.00 7.25 4.14
N ALA A 408 18.01 6.38 4.07
CA ALA A 408 19.29 6.57 4.76
C ALA A 408 19.97 7.87 4.36
N ARG A 409 20.07 8.13 3.05
CA ARG A 409 20.69 9.32 2.47
C ARG A 409 19.99 10.59 2.92
N LEU A 410 18.68 10.69 2.73
CA LEU A 410 17.94 11.90 3.11
C LEU A 410 17.97 12.12 4.63
N HIS A 411 17.82 11.06 5.43
CA HIS A 411 17.85 11.20 6.88
C HIS A 411 19.23 11.62 7.41
N ALA A 412 20.32 11.04 6.87
CA ALA A 412 21.69 11.44 7.20
C ALA A 412 21.97 12.92 6.83
N GLN A 413 21.44 13.37 5.69
CA GLN A 413 21.59 14.74 5.20
C GLN A 413 20.83 15.76 6.06
N THR A 414 19.58 15.47 6.44
CA THR A 414 18.68 16.50 6.97
C THR A 414 18.41 16.41 8.47
N SER A 415 18.65 15.25 9.12
CA SER A 415 18.43 15.10 10.56
C SER A 415 19.65 15.41 11.44
N HIS A 416 20.84 15.43 10.86
CA HIS A 416 22.14 15.51 11.54
C HIS A 416 22.34 14.46 12.67
N ASN A 417 21.60 13.35 12.62
CA ASN A 417 21.76 12.22 13.53
C ASN A 417 22.57 11.08 12.88
N LYS A 418 23.02 10.14 13.72
CA LYS A 418 23.73 8.95 13.26
C LYS A 418 22.78 8.02 12.50
N VAL A 419 23.21 7.59 11.31
CA VAL A 419 22.54 6.58 10.50
C VAL A 419 23.46 5.38 10.36
N TYR A 420 22.95 4.16 10.47
CA TYR A 420 23.71 2.93 10.27
C TYR A 420 22.99 2.07 9.24
N PHE A 421 23.69 1.72 8.16
CA PHE A 421 23.12 0.92 7.08
C PHE A 421 23.64 -0.52 7.14
N TYR A 422 22.77 -1.52 7.02
CA TYR A 422 23.18 -2.93 6.89
C TYR A 422 22.74 -3.56 5.57
N TYR A 423 23.46 -4.61 5.18
CA TYR A 423 23.06 -5.51 4.12
C TYR A 423 23.20 -6.95 4.62
N PHE A 424 22.08 -7.64 4.78
CA PHE A 424 22.06 -8.96 5.42
C PHE A 424 22.25 -10.06 4.37
N VAL A 425 23.35 -10.80 4.49
CA VAL A 425 23.74 -11.89 3.57
C VAL A 425 23.47 -13.25 4.18
N GLY A 426 23.45 -13.35 5.51
CA GLY A 426 23.25 -14.62 6.21
C GLY A 426 24.33 -15.65 5.88
N ASP A 427 23.91 -16.89 5.69
CA ASP A 427 24.74 -18.02 5.24
C ASP A 427 24.83 -18.15 3.71
N GLY A 428 24.14 -17.26 2.97
CA GLY A 428 23.98 -17.28 1.52
C GLY A 428 22.52 -17.41 1.06
N ASN A 429 21.56 -17.60 1.98
CA ASN A 429 20.13 -17.64 1.68
C ASN A 429 19.34 -16.58 2.49
N ALA A 430 19.60 -15.31 2.20
CA ALA A 430 18.98 -14.18 2.90
C ALA A 430 17.69 -13.72 2.21
N GLY A 431 16.65 -14.56 2.32
CA GLY A 431 15.29 -14.22 1.89
C GLY A 431 14.66 -13.06 2.67
N HIS A 432 13.50 -12.57 2.24
CA HIS A 432 12.75 -11.54 2.98
C HIS A 432 12.43 -11.97 4.42
N GLY A 433 12.90 -11.20 5.41
CA GLY A 433 12.74 -11.50 6.84
C GLY A 433 13.74 -12.52 7.43
N ALA A 434 14.77 -12.92 6.69
CA ALA A 434 15.77 -13.91 7.12
C ALA A 434 16.67 -13.44 8.30
N GLU A 435 16.75 -12.14 8.55
CA GLU A 435 17.46 -11.50 9.65
C GLU A 435 16.75 -11.66 11.00
N LEU A 436 15.42 -11.76 11.00
CA LEU A 436 14.60 -11.74 12.21
C LEU A 436 14.97 -12.81 13.26
N PRO A 437 15.25 -14.09 12.89
CA PRO A 437 15.71 -15.07 13.86
C PRO A 437 16.98 -14.65 14.58
N TYR A 438 17.91 -13.99 13.87
CA TYR A 438 19.20 -13.51 14.39
C TYR A 438 19.00 -12.30 15.30
N VAL A 439 18.09 -11.39 14.95
CA VAL A 439 17.71 -10.24 15.79
C VAL A 439 17.10 -10.70 17.10
N PHE A 440 16.13 -11.61 17.07
CA PHE A 440 15.41 -12.07 18.27
C PHE A 440 16.07 -13.22 19.03
N LEU A 441 17.22 -13.72 18.57
CA LEU A 441 17.88 -14.92 19.12
C LEU A 441 16.93 -16.13 19.17
N TYR A 442 16.14 -16.33 18.12
CA TYR A 442 15.17 -17.40 18.07
C TYR A 442 15.85 -18.77 17.88
N ALA A 443 16.26 -19.39 18.99
CA ALA A 443 17.13 -20.56 19.04
C ALA A 443 16.64 -21.78 18.22
N LYS A 444 15.32 -21.93 18.01
CA LYS A 444 14.76 -22.99 17.16
C LYS A 444 15.15 -22.85 15.68
N GLY A 445 15.61 -21.67 15.27
CA GLY A 445 16.05 -21.37 13.91
C GLY A 445 17.51 -21.71 13.61
N PHE A 446 18.33 -22.08 14.60
CA PHE A 446 19.78 -22.24 14.40
C PHE A 446 20.23 -23.70 14.48
N SER A 447 20.76 -24.21 13.37
CA SER A 447 21.24 -25.58 13.23
C SER A 447 22.71 -25.76 13.59
N SER A 448 23.50 -24.70 13.55
CA SER A 448 24.96 -24.70 13.68
C SER A 448 25.48 -23.75 14.76
N ARG A 449 26.74 -23.93 15.17
CA ARG A 449 27.43 -22.97 16.07
C ARG A 449 27.61 -21.62 15.38
N ALA A 450 27.96 -21.61 14.10
CA ALA A 450 28.17 -20.38 13.34
C ALA A 450 26.92 -19.50 13.28
N GLU A 451 25.73 -20.10 13.09
CA GLU A 451 24.47 -19.35 13.12
C GLU A 451 24.18 -18.75 14.51
N ARG A 452 24.48 -19.48 15.59
CA ARG A 452 24.34 -18.97 16.96
C ARG A 452 25.29 -17.81 17.23
N ASP A 453 26.56 -17.95 16.86
CA ASP A 453 27.57 -16.90 17.03
C ASP A 453 27.21 -15.64 16.20
N MET A 454 26.64 -15.84 15.00
CA MET A 454 26.11 -14.75 14.17
C MET A 454 24.91 -14.07 14.85
N ALA A 455 23.98 -14.84 15.39
CA ALA A 455 22.80 -14.32 16.08
C ALA A 455 23.17 -13.53 17.34
N GLU A 456 24.17 -14.00 18.09
CA GLU A 456 24.73 -13.27 19.23
C GLU A 456 25.26 -11.90 18.80
N LYS A 457 26.01 -11.80 17.69
CA LYS A 457 26.50 -10.51 17.18
C LYS A 457 25.38 -9.60 16.69
N VAL A 458 24.49 -10.11 15.84
CA VAL A 458 23.35 -9.35 15.29
C VAL A 458 22.48 -8.77 16.41
N SER A 459 22.03 -9.61 17.36
CA SER A 459 21.24 -9.14 18.50
C SER A 459 21.98 -8.12 19.38
N THR A 460 23.31 -8.25 19.51
CA THR A 460 24.12 -7.28 20.27
C THR A 460 24.17 -5.93 19.55
N TYR A 461 24.34 -5.88 18.22
CA TYR A 461 24.26 -4.61 17.47
C TYR A 461 22.90 -3.93 17.68
N TRP A 462 21.80 -4.67 17.56
CA TRP A 462 20.44 -4.11 17.73
C TRP A 462 20.22 -3.58 19.14
N THR A 463 20.65 -4.31 20.16
CA THR A 463 20.44 -3.89 21.56
C THR A 463 21.42 -2.79 22.00
N ASN A 464 22.65 -2.75 21.49
CA ASN A 464 23.57 -1.63 21.68
C ASN A 464 23.02 -0.34 21.06
N PHE A 465 22.47 -0.45 19.84
CA PHE A 465 21.80 0.67 19.20
C PHE A 465 20.59 1.13 20.02
N ALA A 466 19.76 0.21 20.51
CA ALA A 466 18.64 0.60 21.38
C ALA A 466 19.06 1.22 22.72
N LYS A 467 20.25 0.86 23.24
CA LYS A 467 20.81 1.43 24.47
C LYS A 467 21.35 2.84 24.26
N THR A 468 22.01 3.11 23.12
CA THR A 468 22.91 4.27 22.97
C THR A 468 22.76 5.07 21.67
N GLY A 469 21.98 4.59 20.71
CA GLY A 469 21.94 5.12 19.34
C GLY A 469 23.16 4.76 18.49
N ASP A 470 24.04 3.87 18.99
CA ASP A 470 25.24 3.39 18.32
C ASP A 470 25.29 1.85 18.43
N PRO A 471 25.41 1.09 17.33
CA PRO A 471 25.38 -0.37 17.37
C PRO A 471 26.72 -0.95 17.89
N ASN A 472 27.80 -0.17 17.94
CA ASN A 472 29.14 -0.67 18.25
C ASN A 472 29.32 -1.15 19.72
N GLY A 473 30.34 -1.98 19.94
CA GLY A 473 30.79 -2.47 21.24
C GLY A 473 32.15 -3.18 21.14
N ASP A 474 32.82 -3.42 22.26
CA ASP A 474 34.22 -3.89 22.29
C ASP A 474 34.43 -5.25 21.60
N ASP A 475 33.44 -6.14 21.64
CA ASP A 475 33.50 -7.48 21.04
C ASP A 475 32.88 -7.57 19.64
N LEU A 476 32.58 -6.42 19.02
CA LEU A 476 31.92 -6.34 17.73
C LEU A 476 32.83 -5.71 16.67
N PRO A 477 32.83 -6.23 15.42
CA PRO A 477 33.42 -5.53 14.30
C PRO A 477 32.90 -4.08 14.18
N PRO A 478 33.78 -3.09 13.98
CA PRO A 478 33.35 -1.69 13.91
C PRO A 478 32.38 -1.44 12.75
N TRP A 479 31.25 -0.82 13.07
CA TRP A 479 30.22 -0.38 12.14
C TRP A 479 30.29 1.15 12.00
N PRO A 480 30.82 1.66 10.88
CA PRO A 480 30.86 3.09 10.63
C PRO A 480 29.45 3.65 10.37
N PRO A 481 29.16 4.88 10.79
CA PRO A 481 27.90 5.53 10.40
C PRO A 481 27.85 5.73 8.88
N PHE A 482 26.66 5.58 8.31
CA PHE A 482 26.37 5.91 6.93
C PHE A 482 26.56 7.42 6.72
N GLN A 483 27.40 7.78 5.75
CA GLN A 483 27.66 9.16 5.35
C GLN A 483 27.51 9.28 3.84
N GLU A 484 27.09 10.45 3.35
CA GLU A 484 26.85 10.71 1.92
C GLU A 484 28.08 10.46 1.03
N ARG A 485 29.29 10.67 1.56
CA ARG A 485 30.52 10.49 0.78
C ARG A 485 30.89 9.02 0.57
N ASP A 486 30.72 8.20 1.61
CA ASP A 486 31.26 6.85 1.67
C ASP A 486 30.18 5.77 1.55
N GLU A 487 28.89 6.13 1.70
CA GLU A 487 27.68 5.30 1.55
C GLU A 487 27.91 3.84 1.94
N THR A 488 28.33 3.63 3.19
CA THR A 488 28.81 2.33 3.67
C THR A 488 27.70 1.51 4.32
N ALA A 489 27.60 0.24 3.93
CA ALA A 489 26.77 -0.77 4.57
C ALA A 489 27.63 -1.73 5.40
N MET A 490 27.12 -2.18 6.55
CA MET A 490 27.65 -3.34 7.26
C MET A 490 27.08 -4.61 6.66
N PHE A 491 27.93 -5.45 6.09
CA PHE A 491 27.55 -6.77 5.60
C PHE A 491 27.40 -7.72 6.78
N LEU A 492 26.22 -8.31 6.96
CA LEU A 492 25.91 -9.23 8.06
C LEU A 492 25.77 -10.66 7.52
N GLY A 493 26.81 -11.49 7.66
CA GLY A 493 26.82 -12.86 7.18
C GLY A 493 27.92 -13.71 7.79
N LYS A 494 28.53 -14.60 6.99
CA LYS A 494 29.71 -15.40 7.40
C LYS A 494 30.87 -14.55 7.93
N SER A 495 31.00 -13.34 7.41
CA SER A 495 31.89 -12.30 7.94
C SER A 495 31.08 -11.01 8.13
N PHE A 496 31.57 -10.17 9.05
CA PHE A 496 31.00 -8.86 9.36
C PHE A 496 32.02 -7.82 8.96
N ALA A 497 31.70 -7.03 7.94
CA ALA A 497 32.61 -6.02 7.43
C ALA A 497 31.84 -4.85 6.79
N PRO A 498 32.33 -3.61 6.96
CA PRO A 498 31.84 -2.50 6.17
C PRO A 498 32.21 -2.69 4.69
N GLY A 499 31.32 -2.29 3.79
CA GLY A 499 31.53 -2.25 2.35
C GLY A 499 30.60 -1.24 1.68
N GLU A 500 30.76 -1.03 0.39
CA GLU A 500 29.86 -0.17 -0.39
C GLU A 500 28.44 -0.74 -0.40
N VAL A 501 27.43 0.13 -0.36
CA VAL A 501 26.04 -0.27 -0.60
C VAL A 501 25.92 -0.99 -1.96
N PRO A 502 25.32 -2.19 -2.01
CA PRO A 502 25.17 -2.95 -3.25
C PRO A 502 24.35 -2.21 -4.32
N ASP A 503 24.62 -2.49 -5.60
CA ASP A 503 23.86 -1.99 -6.77
C ASP A 503 23.64 -0.47 -6.83
N ARG A 504 24.61 0.31 -6.33
CA ARG A 504 24.60 1.78 -6.39
C ARG A 504 24.26 2.37 -7.78
N PRO A 505 24.73 1.83 -8.93
CA PRO A 505 24.31 2.32 -10.25
C PRO A 505 22.80 2.24 -10.47
N LEU A 506 22.13 1.17 -9.99
CA LEU A 506 20.68 1.08 -10.06
C LEU A 506 20.02 2.07 -9.11
N HIS A 507 20.53 2.26 -7.89
CA HIS A 507 19.93 3.24 -6.97
C HIS A 507 19.91 4.63 -7.58
N ILE A 508 21.00 5.05 -8.24
CA ILE A 508 21.08 6.32 -8.97
C ILE A 508 20.07 6.37 -10.12
N LEU A 509 19.99 5.31 -10.92
CA LEU A 509 19.05 5.23 -12.04
C LEU A 509 17.58 5.26 -11.57
N MET A 510 17.29 4.56 -10.48
CA MET A 510 15.98 4.54 -9.84
C MET A 510 15.62 5.91 -9.24
N ASP A 511 16.57 6.59 -8.60
CA ASP A 511 16.38 7.93 -8.06
C ASP A 511 16.01 8.94 -9.17
N ALA A 512 16.67 8.84 -10.33
CA ALA A 512 16.33 9.62 -11.51
C ALA A 512 14.93 9.29 -12.05
N TYR A 513 14.58 8.01 -12.14
CA TYR A 513 13.25 7.56 -12.56
C TYR A 513 12.16 8.06 -11.60
N MET A 514 12.34 7.89 -10.30
CA MET A 514 11.39 8.32 -9.27
C MET A 514 11.26 9.84 -9.22
N THR A 515 12.35 10.58 -9.46
CA THR A 515 12.32 12.04 -9.61
C THR A 515 11.50 12.47 -10.82
N ARG A 516 11.67 11.80 -11.97
CA ARG A 516 10.85 12.05 -13.16
C ARG A 516 9.37 11.78 -12.87
N VAL A 517 9.04 10.61 -12.34
CA VAL A 517 7.66 10.21 -11.99
C VAL A 517 7.03 11.20 -10.99
N ARG A 518 7.80 11.66 -10.00
CA ARG A 518 7.37 12.70 -9.05
C ARG A 518 7.12 14.05 -9.72
N SER A 519 7.98 14.45 -10.66
CA SER A 519 7.81 15.70 -11.39
C SER A 519 6.58 15.67 -12.30
N GLU A 520 6.35 14.55 -12.98
CA GLU A 520 5.16 14.31 -13.80
C GLU A 520 3.92 14.32 -12.90
N SER A 521 3.92 13.63 -11.75
CA SER A 521 2.75 13.59 -10.88
C SER A 521 2.40 14.91 -10.21
N LEU A 522 3.41 15.75 -9.90
CA LEU A 522 3.18 17.11 -9.41
C LEU A 522 2.52 18.00 -10.47
N GLN A 523 2.75 17.74 -11.76
CA GLN A 523 1.99 18.40 -12.84
C GLN A 523 0.52 17.96 -12.83
N HIS A 524 0.19 16.82 -12.21
CA HIS A 524 -1.15 16.23 -12.09
C HIS A 524 -1.74 16.34 -10.67
N ARG A 525 -1.35 17.34 -9.87
CA ARG A 525 -2.01 17.66 -8.59
C ARG A 525 -2.86 18.92 -8.75
N ASN A 526 -4.12 18.85 -8.31
CA ASN A 526 -5.02 19.98 -8.24
C ASN A 526 -4.45 21.04 -7.28
N SER A 527 -4.65 22.32 -7.56
CA SER A 527 -4.24 23.37 -6.64
C SER A 527 -5.00 23.28 -5.32
N PRO A 528 -4.39 23.65 -4.17
CA PRO A 528 -5.07 23.67 -2.87
C PRO A 528 -6.36 24.50 -2.88
N LYS A 529 -6.40 25.56 -3.70
CA LYS A 529 -7.57 26.43 -3.87
C LYS A 529 -8.74 25.71 -4.53
N LEU A 530 -8.48 24.78 -5.45
CA LEU A 530 -9.50 24.05 -6.21
C LEU A 530 -9.79 22.65 -5.67
N SER A 531 -8.97 22.13 -4.75
CA SER A 531 -9.16 20.81 -4.14
C SER A 531 -10.55 20.61 -3.51
N LYS A 532 -11.06 21.60 -2.77
CA LYS A 532 -12.39 21.54 -2.16
C LYS A 532 -13.52 21.77 -3.19
N PRO A 533 -13.51 22.85 -4.00
CA PRO A 533 -14.54 23.07 -5.02
C PRO A 533 -14.71 21.91 -6.00
N LEU A 534 -13.61 21.31 -6.47
CA LEU A 534 -13.66 20.18 -7.39
C LEU A 534 -14.24 18.92 -6.73
N LYS A 535 -13.97 18.69 -5.44
CA LYS A 535 -14.59 17.58 -4.69
C LYS A 535 -16.10 17.80 -4.54
N GLU A 536 -16.54 19.00 -4.17
CA GLU A 536 -17.97 19.31 -4.04
C GLU A 536 -18.70 19.18 -5.37
N ALA A 537 -18.10 19.61 -6.47
CA ALA A 537 -18.64 19.39 -7.82
C ALA A 537 -18.73 17.89 -8.16
N TYR A 538 -17.69 17.11 -7.86
CA TYR A 538 -17.70 15.66 -8.07
C TYR A 538 -18.79 14.96 -7.24
N ASP A 539 -18.98 15.38 -5.98
CA ASP A 539 -20.05 14.86 -5.14
C ASP A 539 -21.44 15.19 -5.73
N ASP A 540 -21.64 16.40 -6.26
CA ASP A 540 -22.86 16.76 -6.98
C ASP A 540 -23.09 15.88 -8.22
N LEU A 541 -22.04 15.60 -9.01
CA LEU A 541 -22.13 14.70 -10.16
C LEU A 541 -22.57 13.29 -9.75
N LYS A 542 -21.97 12.77 -8.68
CA LYS A 542 -22.30 11.45 -8.13
C LYS A 542 -23.75 11.38 -7.63
N ASP A 543 -24.24 12.48 -7.06
CA ASP A 543 -25.62 12.63 -6.60
C ASP A 543 -26.60 12.99 -7.72
N GLN A 544 -26.16 13.02 -8.98
CA GLN A 544 -26.94 13.41 -10.15
C GLN A 544 -27.50 14.84 -10.09
N ARG A 545 -26.87 15.71 -9.28
CA ARG A 545 -27.17 17.15 -9.20
C ARG A 545 -26.35 17.94 -10.21
N TYR A 546 -26.54 17.61 -11.50
CA TYR A 546 -25.69 18.11 -12.59
C TYR A 546 -25.67 19.64 -12.71
N ALA A 547 -26.79 20.32 -12.47
CA ALA A 547 -26.85 21.78 -12.49
C ALA A 547 -26.00 22.43 -11.38
N ASP A 548 -25.99 21.83 -10.18
CA ASP A 548 -25.16 22.29 -9.07
C ASP A 548 -23.67 22.07 -9.37
N ALA A 549 -23.34 20.92 -9.97
CA ALA A 549 -21.99 20.60 -10.41
C ALA A 549 -21.49 21.60 -11.45
N ILE A 550 -22.28 21.88 -12.51
CA ILE A 550 -21.94 22.87 -13.55
C ILE A 550 -21.64 24.23 -12.91
N SER A 551 -22.51 24.72 -12.04
CA SER A 551 -22.33 26.00 -11.34
C SER A 551 -21.00 26.06 -10.58
N LYS A 552 -20.67 25.00 -9.83
CA LYS A 552 -19.41 24.91 -9.07
C LYS A 552 -18.18 24.82 -9.98
N LEU A 553 -18.27 24.07 -11.07
CA LEU A 553 -17.17 23.88 -12.01
C LEU A 553 -16.89 25.15 -12.81
N THR A 554 -17.91 25.87 -13.27
CA THR A 554 -17.75 27.18 -13.92
C THR A 554 -17.13 28.20 -12.95
N ALA A 555 -17.51 28.17 -11.66
CA ALA A 555 -16.86 29.00 -10.65
C ALA A 555 -15.39 28.60 -10.43
N ALA A 556 -15.08 27.31 -10.44
CA ALA A 556 -13.71 26.79 -10.34
C ALA A 556 -12.85 27.19 -11.54
N GLU A 557 -13.42 27.19 -12.75
CA GLU A 557 -12.76 27.66 -13.97
C GLU A 557 -12.31 29.12 -13.87
N ALA A 558 -13.08 29.97 -13.19
CA ALA A 558 -12.79 31.39 -13.01
C ALA A 558 -11.70 31.70 -11.95
N VAL A 559 -11.22 30.69 -11.20
CA VAL A 559 -10.21 30.91 -10.15
C VAL A 559 -8.82 31.23 -10.74
N GLU A 560 -8.21 32.30 -10.24
CA GLU A 560 -6.82 32.66 -10.57
C GLU A 560 -5.80 31.74 -9.87
N GLY A 561 -4.72 31.40 -10.61
CA GLY A 561 -3.67 30.51 -10.14
C GLY A 561 -4.00 29.02 -10.25
N LYS A 562 -5.01 28.65 -11.05
CA LYS A 562 -5.29 27.25 -11.43
C LYS A 562 -4.16 26.67 -12.28
N THR A 563 -3.85 25.40 -12.06
CA THR A 563 -2.87 24.63 -12.85
C THR A 563 -3.49 24.14 -14.16
N ALA A 564 -2.67 23.66 -15.09
CA ALA A 564 -3.19 23.00 -16.30
C ALA A 564 -4.03 21.76 -15.96
N TYR A 565 -3.65 21.03 -14.92
CA TYR A 565 -4.41 19.86 -14.45
C TYR A 565 -5.71 20.22 -13.71
N ASP A 566 -5.75 21.36 -13.02
CA ASP A 566 -7.03 21.87 -12.50
C ASP A 566 -8.02 22.12 -13.64
N LEU A 567 -7.55 22.71 -14.74
CA LEU A 567 -8.38 22.98 -15.91
C LEU A 567 -8.80 21.68 -16.61
N HIS A 568 -7.91 20.70 -16.71
CA HIS A 568 -8.22 19.35 -17.19
C HIS A 568 -9.40 18.74 -16.41
N LEU A 569 -9.32 18.71 -15.08
CA LEU A 569 -10.39 18.15 -14.25
C LEU A 569 -11.70 18.92 -14.34
N VAL A 570 -11.63 20.26 -14.42
CA VAL A 570 -12.81 21.10 -14.63
C VAL A 570 -13.50 20.73 -15.95
N ASN A 571 -12.74 20.62 -17.04
CA ASN A 571 -13.25 20.29 -18.37
C ASN A 571 -13.86 18.88 -18.43
N ASP A 572 -13.23 17.89 -17.80
CA ASP A 572 -13.74 16.51 -17.78
C ASP A 572 -15.10 16.44 -17.10
N MET A 573 -15.17 17.01 -15.89
CA MET A 573 -16.38 17.05 -15.08
C MET A 573 -17.47 17.91 -15.73
N LEU A 574 -17.13 19.03 -16.36
CA LEU A 574 -18.08 19.87 -17.08
C LEU A 574 -18.66 19.11 -18.26
N GLY A 575 -17.84 18.48 -19.10
CA GLY A 575 -18.35 17.76 -20.25
C GLY A 575 -19.26 16.61 -19.84
N PHE A 576 -18.92 15.89 -18.76
CA PHE A 576 -19.80 14.87 -18.18
C PHE A 576 -21.15 15.47 -17.71
N ALA A 577 -21.10 16.57 -16.95
CA ALA A 577 -22.31 17.24 -16.47
C ALA A 577 -23.20 17.73 -17.62
N TYR A 578 -22.61 18.35 -18.63
CA TYR A 578 -23.30 18.91 -19.79
C TYR A 578 -23.98 17.84 -20.64
N VAL A 579 -23.34 16.69 -20.83
CA VAL A 579 -23.99 15.54 -21.49
C VAL A 579 -25.26 15.14 -20.74
N HIS A 580 -25.20 15.05 -19.41
CA HIS A 580 -26.35 14.67 -18.59
C HIS A 580 -27.44 15.75 -18.50
N THR A 581 -27.15 16.99 -18.88
CA THR A 581 -28.15 18.06 -19.04
C THR A 581 -28.58 18.27 -20.50
N ASN A 582 -28.13 17.43 -21.44
CA ASN A 582 -28.35 17.55 -22.89
C ASN A 582 -27.73 18.82 -23.53
N ASP A 583 -26.72 19.42 -22.89
CA ASP A 583 -25.98 20.56 -23.43
C ASP A 583 -24.76 20.08 -24.24
N TYR A 584 -25.04 19.48 -25.40
CA TYR A 584 -24.02 18.80 -26.18
C TYR A 584 -22.96 19.74 -26.77
N ALA A 585 -23.30 21.02 -26.97
CA ALA A 585 -22.38 22.00 -27.52
C ALA A 585 -21.28 22.35 -26.51
N ASP A 586 -21.65 22.66 -25.27
CA ASP A 586 -20.69 22.93 -24.22
C ASP A 586 -19.98 21.66 -23.74
N ALA A 587 -20.65 20.49 -23.79
CA ALA A 587 -19.99 19.21 -23.57
C ALA A 587 -18.85 18.96 -24.56
N ALA A 588 -19.12 19.14 -25.86
CA ALA A 588 -18.10 18.97 -26.89
C ALA A 588 -16.94 19.96 -26.68
N LYS A 589 -17.24 21.23 -26.39
CA LYS A 589 -16.21 22.24 -26.15
C LYS A 589 -15.30 21.89 -24.96
N ALA A 590 -15.88 21.46 -23.84
CA ALA A 590 -15.11 21.09 -22.64
C ALA A 590 -14.20 19.88 -22.93
N TRP A 591 -14.77 18.84 -23.53
CA TRP A 591 -14.04 17.62 -23.86
C TRP A 591 -12.98 17.78 -24.96
N GLU A 592 -13.19 18.67 -25.92
CA GLU A 592 -12.15 19.03 -26.90
C GLU A 592 -10.96 19.72 -26.23
N ALA A 593 -11.24 20.61 -25.26
CA ALA A 593 -10.20 21.36 -24.56
C ALA A 593 -9.25 20.48 -23.73
N GLU A 594 -9.69 19.28 -23.31
CA GLU A 594 -8.85 18.33 -22.58
C GLU A 594 -8.24 17.21 -23.43
N THR A 595 -8.74 16.95 -24.64
CA THR A 595 -8.41 15.70 -25.37
C THR A 595 -6.90 15.56 -25.63
N ASP A 596 -6.24 16.68 -25.91
CA ASP A 596 -4.83 16.75 -26.28
C ASP A 596 -4.00 17.55 -25.24
N ASP A 597 -4.50 17.71 -24.00
CA ASP A 597 -3.85 18.53 -22.96
C ASP A 597 -2.67 17.83 -22.23
N GLY A 598 -2.46 16.55 -22.51
CA GLY A 598 -1.36 15.74 -21.97
C GLY A 598 -1.70 14.95 -20.69
N PHE A 599 -2.93 15.03 -20.19
CA PHE A 599 -3.33 14.36 -18.94
C PHE A 599 -4.13 13.06 -19.14
N LEU A 600 -4.61 12.78 -20.35
CA LEU A 600 -5.29 11.54 -20.71
C LEU A 600 -4.32 10.42 -21.13
N THR A 601 -4.59 9.18 -20.71
CA THR A 601 -3.89 8.01 -21.25
C THR A 601 -4.25 7.79 -22.73
N GLN A 602 -3.44 7.05 -23.50
CA GLN A 602 -3.81 6.70 -24.88
C GLN A 602 -5.15 5.96 -24.99
N ALA A 603 -5.53 5.18 -23.98
CA ALA A 603 -6.83 4.51 -23.96
C ALA A 603 -7.97 5.51 -23.71
N ASP A 604 -7.77 6.47 -22.81
CA ASP A 604 -8.72 7.54 -22.52
C ASP A 604 -8.89 8.50 -23.70
N GLN A 605 -7.80 8.88 -24.39
CA GLN A 605 -7.87 9.69 -25.60
C GLN A 605 -8.74 9.04 -26.68
N ARG A 606 -8.65 7.71 -26.86
CA ARG A 606 -9.53 6.99 -27.80
C ARG A 606 -10.99 7.00 -27.37
N ARG A 607 -11.26 6.78 -26.07
CA ARG A 607 -12.63 6.90 -25.51
C ARG A 607 -13.19 8.30 -25.69
N ARG A 608 -12.38 9.31 -25.42
CA ARG A 608 -12.73 10.73 -25.57
C ARG A 608 -13.02 11.08 -27.02
N ALA A 609 -12.18 10.63 -27.96
CA ALA A 609 -12.42 10.80 -29.39
C ALA A 609 -13.73 10.14 -29.84
N ARG A 610 -14.06 8.93 -29.33
CA ARG A 610 -15.36 8.29 -29.59
C ARG A 610 -16.53 9.16 -29.14
N ALA A 611 -16.46 9.69 -27.92
CA ALA A 611 -17.51 10.55 -27.36
C ALA A 611 -17.66 11.86 -28.16
N LEU A 612 -16.54 12.50 -28.52
CA LEU A 612 -16.53 13.73 -29.32
C LEU A 612 -17.07 13.51 -30.73
N ALA A 613 -16.79 12.36 -31.35
CA ALA A 613 -17.34 12.01 -32.66
C ALA A 613 -18.88 11.91 -32.60
N ALA A 614 -19.41 11.24 -31.58
CA ALA A 614 -20.84 11.10 -31.37
C ALA A 614 -21.53 12.44 -31.05
N LEU A 615 -20.95 13.26 -30.18
CA LEU A 615 -21.47 14.59 -29.85
C LEU A 615 -21.51 15.51 -31.09
N ASN A 616 -20.40 15.57 -31.83
CA ASN A 616 -20.34 16.40 -33.03
C ASN A 616 -21.30 15.90 -34.12
N TYR A 617 -21.55 14.59 -34.22
CA TYR A 617 -22.58 14.05 -35.10
C TYR A 617 -23.98 14.54 -34.70
N GLN A 618 -24.32 14.50 -33.41
CA GLN A 618 -25.60 15.01 -32.89
C GLN A 618 -25.77 16.52 -33.14
N LEU A 619 -24.69 17.28 -33.00
CA LEU A 619 -24.65 18.71 -33.31
C LEU A 619 -24.65 19.02 -34.82
N LYS A 620 -24.67 17.98 -35.69
CA LYS A 620 -24.52 18.09 -37.15
C LYS A 620 -23.21 18.74 -37.60
N ASN A 621 -22.20 18.75 -36.74
CA ASN A 621 -20.84 19.12 -37.05
C ASN A 621 -20.09 17.91 -37.63
N TYR A 622 -20.48 17.52 -38.85
CA TYR A 622 -20.00 16.30 -39.47
C TYR A 622 -18.49 16.30 -39.75
N GLU A 623 -17.87 17.47 -39.92
CA GLU A 623 -16.43 17.59 -40.10
C GLU A 623 -15.66 17.10 -38.86
N LYS A 624 -16.03 17.59 -37.68
CA LYS A 624 -15.44 17.10 -36.42
C LYS A 624 -15.85 15.68 -36.07
N ALA A 625 -17.07 15.26 -36.46
CA ALA A 625 -17.50 13.88 -36.28
C ALA A 625 -16.58 12.90 -37.04
N ILE A 626 -16.18 13.26 -38.26
CA ILE A 626 -15.21 12.49 -39.07
C ILE A 626 -13.83 12.52 -38.42
N GLU A 627 -13.32 13.69 -38.06
CA GLU A 627 -11.99 13.85 -37.44
C GLU A 627 -11.83 12.99 -36.18
N TYR A 628 -12.73 13.16 -35.22
CA TYR A 628 -12.66 12.40 -33.97
C TYR A 628 -13.03 10.93 -34.15
N GLY A 629 -13.92 10.61 -35.09
CA GLY A 629 -14.23 9.21 -35.43
C GLY A 629 -12.99 8.49 -35.96
N GLN A 630 -12.23 9.12 -36.86
CA GLN A 630 -10.97 8.57 -37.37
C GLN A 630 -9.91 8.39 -36.28
N ARG A 631 -9.78 9.37 -35.37
CA ARG A 631 -8.91 9.26 -34.18
C ARG A 631 -9.32 8.08 -33.27
N ALA A 632 -10.63 7.87 -33.07
CA ALA A 632 -11.14 6.79 -32.23
C ALA A 632 -10.80 5.41 -32.78
N ILE A 633 -10.94 5.21 -34.10
CA ILE A 633 -10.64 3.93 -34.74
C ILE A 633 -9.14 3.71 -34.94
N ASN A 634 -8.32 4.76 -35.11
CA ASN A 634 -6.86 4.67 -35.31
C ASN A 634 -6.46 3.59 -36.35
N GLY A 635 -7.21 3.49 -37.44
CA GLY A 635 -7.02 2.46 -38.49
C GLY A 635 -7.55 1.06 -38.16
N SER A 636 -8.12 0.83 -36.97
CA SER A 636 -8.78 -0.41 -36.53
C SER A 636 -10.27 -0.40 -36.89
N TYR A 637 -10.69 -1.31 -37.77
CA TYR A 637 -12.09 -1.47 -38.16
C TYR A 637 -12.85 -2.46 -37.26
N VAL A 638 -12.68 -2.36 -35.94
CA VAL A 638 -13.38 -3.22 -34.96
C VAL A 638 -14.54 -2.50 -34.26
N ASP A 639 -14.63 -1.18 -34.42
CA ASP A 639 -15.65 -0.34 -33.78
C ASP A 639 -16.80 0.00 -34.75
N ASP A 640 -17.76 -0.92 -34.89
CA ASP A 640 -18.89 -0.84 -35.83
C ASP A 640 -19.71 0.46 -35.70
N GLU A 641 -19.82 0.99 -34.47
CA GLU A 641 -20.56 2.23 -34.24
C GLU A 641 -19.79 3.44 -34.79
N MET A 642 -18.48 3.55 -34.53
CA MET A 642 -17.68 4.66 -35.05
C MET A 642 -17.54 4.60 -36.56
N GLN A 643 -17.47 3.40 -37.13
CA GLN A 643 -17.52 3.25 -38.58
C GLN A 643 -18.80 3.84 -39.16
N ARG A 644 -19.95 3.52 -38.56
CA ARG A 644 -21.24 4.06 -38.96
C ARG A 644 -21.28 5.59 -38.82
N VAL A 645 -20.77 6.14 -37.71
CA VAL A 645 -20.69 7.59 -37.50
C VAL A 645 -19.89 8.26 -38.61
N ILE A 646 -18.70 7.73 -38.94
CA ILE A 646 -17.81 8.31 -39.96
C ILE A 646 -18.46 8.23 -41.36
N GLY A 647 -18.94 7.05 -41.75
CA GLY A 647 -19.56 6.82 -43.06
C GLY A 647 -20.80 7.71 -43.27
N GLN A 648 -21.70 7.74 -42.28
CA GLN A 648 -22.89 8.60 -42.33
C GLN A 648 -22.51 10.08 -42.27
N ALA A 649 -21.49 10.49 -41.51
CA ALA A 649 -21.04 11.88 -41.46
C ALA A 649 -20.48 12.37 -42.81
N TYR A 650 -19.68 11.56 -43.51
CA TYR A 650 -19.24 11.89 -44.88
C TYR A 650 -20.44 12.10 -45.80
N TYR A 651 -21.40 11.18 -45.75
CA TYR A 651 -22.59 11.23 -46.60
C TYR A 651 -23.46 12.46 -46.27
N LEU A 652 -23.71 12.73 -44.98
CA LEU A 652 -24.54 13.85 -44.53
C LEU A 652 -23.88 15.22 -44.75
N LYS A 653 -22.54 15.30 -44.75
CA LYS A 653 -21.79 16.50 -45.16
C LYS A 653 -21.86 16.74 -46.68
N GLY A 654 -22.29 15.75 -47.45
CA GLY A 654 -22.33 15.81 -48.92
C GLY A 654 -21.00 15.46 -49.59
N ASP A 655 -20.08 14.83 -48.87
CA ASP A 655 -18.81 14.33 -49.41
C ASP A 655 -18.97 12.89 -49.90
N TRP A 656 -19.60 12.75 -51.07
CA TRP A 656 -19.89 11.45 -51.67
C TRP A 656 -18.62 10.65 -51.99
N LYS A 657 -17.54 11.34 -52.37
CA LYS A 657 -16.25 10.69 -52.66
C LYS A 657 -15.65 10.14 -51.38
N GLY A 658 -15.65 10.91 -50.29
CA GLY A 658 -15.24 10.45 -48.97
C GLY A 658 -16.09 9.28 -48.45
N THR A 659 -17.41 9.30 -48.69
CA THR A 659 -18.29 8.16 -48.37
C THR A 659 -17.84 6.90 -49.11
N ILE A 660 -17.63 6.98 -50.43
CA ILE A 660 -17.20 5.82 -51.23
C ILE A 660 -15.85 5.30 -50.74
N GLU A 661 -14.85 6.18 -50.58
CA GLU A 661 -13.50 5.78 -50.14
C GLU A 661 -13.48 5.14 -48.75
N PHE A 662 -14.36 5.57 -47.85
CA PHE A 662 -14.47 4.99 -46.51
C PHE A 662 -15.21 3.64 -46.54
N GLU A 663 -16.42 3.61 -47.11
CA GLU A 663 -17.28 2.42 -47.13
C GLU A 663 -16.69 1.29 -47.99
N ASP A 664 -16.06 1.59 -49.14
CA ASP A 664 -15.36 0.56 -49.92
C ASP A 664 -14.26 -0.13 -49.12
N ARG A 665 -13.48 0.64 -48.34
CA ARG A 665 -12.42 0.06 -47.50
C ARG A 665 -12.99 -0.82 -46.40
N LEU A 666 -14.09 -0.37 -45.79
CA LEU A 666 -14.77 -1.13 -44.75
C LEU A 666 -15.31 -2.45 -45.31
N VAL A 667 -16.13 -2.37 -46.37
CA VAL A 667 -16.75 -3.53 -47.04
C VAL A 667 -15.69 -4.52 -47.52
N ASN A 668 -14.65 -4.05 -48.20
CA ASN A 668 -13.58 -4.94 -48.67
C ASN A 668 -12.80 -5.59 -47.52
N GLY A 669 -12.63 -4.86 -46.41
CA GLY A 669 -12.01 -5.39 -45.18
C GLY A 669 -12.83 -6.54 -44.58
N GLU A 670 -14.14 -6.36 -44.44
CA GLU A 670 -15.08 -7.39 -43.95
C GLU A 670 -15.04 -8.63 -44.86
N ILE A 671 -15.15 -8.44 -46.18
CA ILE A 671 -15.07 -9.54 -47.16
C ILE A 671 -13.76 -10.32 -47.02
N THR A 672 -12.63 -9.61 -46.87
CA THR A 672 -11.31 -10.23 -46.73
C THR A 672 -11.20 -11.05 -45.45
N ARG A 673 -11.87 -10.64 -44.37
CA ARG A 673 -11.97 -11.38 -43.10
C ARG A 673 -13.04 -12.48 -43.13
N ALA A 674 -13.69 -12.72 -44.28
CA ALA A 674 -14.83 -13.62 -44.43
C ALA A 674 -16.04 -13.25 -43.56
N GLU A 675 -16.17 -11.97 -43.21
CA GLU A 675 -17.35 -11.38 -42.57
C GLU A 675 -18.38 -10.99 -43.64
N THR A 676 -19.65 -10.86 -43.23
CA THR A 676 -20.72 -10.38 -44.12
C THR A 676 -20.82 -8.86 -44.00
N PRO A 677 -20.59 -8.09 -45.08
CA PRO A 677 -20.68 -6.65 -45.02
C PRO A 677 -22.06 -6.18 -44.61
N THR A 678 -22.15 -5.12 -43.81
CA THR A 678 -23.45 -4.64 -43.36
C THR A 678 -24.30 -4.12 -44.51
N LYS A 679 -25.61 -4.39 -44.46
CA LYS A 679 -26.57 -3.93 -45.47
C LYS A 679 -26.57 -2.40 -45.54
N GLU A 680 -26.43 -1.76 -44.40
CA GLU A 680 -26.41 -0.30 -44.24
C GLU A 680 -25.21 0.33 -44.96
N SER A 681 -24.00 -0.21 -44.79
CA SER A 681 -22.80 0.25 -45.49
C SER A 681 -22.92 0.11 -47.00
N LEU A 682 -23.42 -1.03 -47.48
CA LEU A 682 -23.62 -1.25 -48.92
C LEU A 682 -24.69 -0.32 -49.51
N LEU A 683 -25.78 -0.04 -48.77
CA LEU A 683 -26.81 0.90 -49.20
C LEU A 683 -26.29 2.35 -49.22
N LEU A 684 -25.47 2.73 -48.23
CA LEU A 684 -24.85 4.05 -48.15
C LEU A 684 -23.83 4.26 -49.29
N LEU A 685 -22.99 3.26 -49.54
CA LEU A 685 -22.05 3.20 -50.66
C LEU A 685 -22.76 3.32 -52.01
N TYR A 686 -23.79 2.50 -52.24
CA TYR A 686 -24.58 2.57 -53.47
C TYR A 686 -25.19 3.96 -53.69
N SER A 687 -25.77 4.53 -52.63
CA SER A 687 -26.36 5.88 -52.70
C SER A 687 -25.32 6.93 -53.08
N ALA A 688 -24.11 6.87 -52.50
CA ALA A 688 -23.01 7.77 -52.85
C ALA A 688 -22.52 7.57 -54.30
N CYS A 689 -22.39 6.33 -54.79
CA CYS A 689 -22.05 6.05 -56.20
C CYS A 689 -23.07 6.69 -57.15
N VAL A 690 -24.37 6.56 -56.85
CA VAL A 690 -25.45 7.15 -57.65
C VAL A 690 -25.39 8.67 -57.63
N LYS A 691 -25.11 9.29 -56.48
CA LYS A 691 -24.94 10.75 -56.36
C LYS A 691 -23.77 11.29 -57.18
N LEU A 692 -22.70 10.50 -57.34
CA LEU A 692 -21.56 10.84 -58.20
C LEU A 692 -21.73 10.43 -59.67
N GLN A 693 -22.83 9.76 -60.03
CA GLN A 693 -23.05 9.20 -61.37
C GLN A 693 -21.96 8.19 -61.78
N ASP A 694 -21.37 7.49 -60.81
CA ASP A 694 -20.37 6.44 -61.06
C ASP A 694 -21.09 5.11 -61.33
N SER A 695 -21.24 4.78 -62.61
CA SER A 695 -21.94 3.57 -63.06
C SER A 695 -21.21 2.27 -62.69
N GLU A 696 -19.88 2.30 -62.60
CA GLU A 696 -19.07 1.12 -62.26
C GLU A 696 -19.20 0.81 -60.76
N CYS A 697 -19.02 1.82 -59.92
CA CYS A 697 -19.25 1.77 -58.47
C CYS A 697 -20.67 1.30 -58.14
N SER A 698 -21.67 1.88 -58.81
CA SER A 698 -23.09 1.54 -58.60
C SER A 698 -23.37 0.07 -58.96
N THR A 699 -22.85 -0.41 -60.10
CA THR A 699 -23.05 -1.79 -60.55
C THR A 699 -22.41 -2.79 -59.60
N ARG A 700 -21.14 -2.56 -59.22
CA ARG A 700 -20.41 -3.41 -58.27
C ARG A 700 -21.14 -3.51 -56.93
N THR A 701 -21.63 -2.38 -56.41
CA THR A 701 -22.32 -2.37 -55.11
C THR A 701 -23.68 -3.08 -55.16
N LEU A 702 -24.41 -3.00 -56.28
CA LEU A 702 -25.65 -3.77 -56.49
C LEU A 702 -25.40 -5.27 -56.54
N GLU A 703 -24.31 -5.70 -57.17
CA GLU A 703 -23.91 -7.12 -57.18
C GLU A 703 -23.60 -7.62 -55.76
N GLN A 704 -22.91 -6.81 -54.96
CA GLN A 704 -22.64 -7.12 -53.54
C GLN A 704 -23.94 -7.19 -52.72
N LEU A 705 -24.84 -6.21 -52.86
CA LEU A 705 -26.17 -6.24 -52.21
C LEU A 705 -26.96 -7.49 -52.58
N ASN A 706 -26.97 -7.88 -53.84
CA ASN A 706 -27.66 -9.09 -54.29
C ASN A 706 -26.99 -10.38 -53.79
N ARG A 707 -25.67 -10.39 -53.66
CA ARG A 707 -24.90 -11.53 -53.14
C ARG A 707 -25.16 -11.76 -51.65
N TYR A 708 -25.12 -10.71 -50.83
CA TYR A 708 -25.18 -10.84 -49.37
C TYR A 708 -26.61 -10.72 -48.81
N TYR A 709 -27.51 -10.02 -49.50
CA TYR A 709 -28.88 -9.75 -49.03
C TYR A 709 -29.97 -10.05 -50.10
N PRO A 710 -29.98 -11.24 -50.73
CA PRO A 710 -30.85 -11.53 -51.87
C PRO A 710 -32.34 -11.29 -51.52
N GLY A 711 -33.00 -10.43 -52.31
CA GLY A 711 -34.44 -10.18 -52.20
C GLY A 711 -34.88 -9.23 -51.08
N THR A 712 -33.97 -8.80 -50.19
CA THR A 712 -34.34 -7.95 -49.02
C THR A 712 -33.89 -6.49 -49.13
N TRP A 713 -32.96 -6.14 -50.04
CA TRP A 713 -32.42 -4.77 -50.16
C TRP A 713 -33.22 -3.83 -51.08
N ARG A 714 -34.01 -4.35 -52.02
CA ARG A 714 -34.64 -3.53 -53.08
C ARG A 714 -35.63 -2.48 -52.55
N ALA A 715 -36.28 -2.76 -51.43
CA ALA A 715 -37.19 -1.81 -50.78
C ALA A 715 -36.45 -0.62 -50.15
N ASP A 716 -35.17 -0.81 -49.80
CA ASP A 716 -34.36 0.14 -49.03
C ASP A 716 -33.55 1.12 -49.92
N LEU A 717 -33.60 0.97 -51.25
CA LEU A 717 -32.87 1.82 -52.20
C LEU A 717 -33.36 3.28 -52.28
N ARG A 718 -34.58 3.56 -51.80
CA ARG A 718 -35.20 4.88 -51.97
C ARG A 718 -34.55 5.95 -51.09
N ALA A 719 -33.96 5.56 -49.97
CA ALA A 719 -33.14 6.42 -49.12
C ALA A 719 -32.30 5.50 -48.20
N PRO A 720 -30.96 5.69 -48.11
CA PRO A 720 -30.16 4.93 -47.15
C PRO A 720 -30.65 5.21 -45.73
N ALA A 721 -30.73 4.18 -44.90
CA ALA A 721 -31.12 4.31 -43.51
C ALA A 721 -30.04 5.08 -42.73
N ILE A 722 -30.29 6.36 -42.47
CA ILE A 722 -29.49 7.16 -41.55
C ILE A 722 -30.02 6.88 -40.14
N HIS A 723 -29.16 6.34 -39.29
CA HIS A 723 -29.54 5.93 -37.94
C HIS A 723 -29.18 7.04 -36.95
N PRO A 724 -30.04 7.34 -35.97
CA PRO A 724 -29.63 8.15 -34.83
C PRO A 724 -28.48 7.46 -34.09
N VAL A 725 -27.45 8.21 -33.72
CA VAL A 725 -26.34 7.70 -32.89
C VAL A 725 -26.78 7.79 -31.44
N GLY A 726 -27.37 6.70 -30.92
CA GLY A 726 -28.19 6.75 -29.71
C GLY A 726 -27.52 6.31 -28.41
N THR A 727 -26.29 5.78 -28.42
CA THR A 727 -25.85 4.92 -27.30
C THR A 727 -24.51 5.32 -26.64
N VAL A 728 -23.87 6.41 -27.06
CA VAL A 728 -22.50 6.75 -26.63
C VAL A 728 -22.42 7.60 -25.35
N MET A 729 -23.56 8.04 -24.80
CA MET A 729 -23.59 9.05 -23.74
C MET A 729 -23.79 8.51 -22.31
N THR A 730 -23.74 7.19 -22.10
CA THR A 730 -23.82 6.56 -20.77
C THR A 730 -22.46 6.14 -20.24
#